data_AF-A0A2E4ED42-F1
#
_entry.id   AF-A0A2E4ED42-F1
#
_cell.length_a   1.000
_cell.length_b   1.000
_cell.length_c   1.000
_cell.angle_alpha   90.00
_cell.angle_beta   90.00
_cell.angle_gamma   90.00
#
_symmetry.space_group_name_H-M   'P 1'
#
loop_
_entity.id
_entity.type
_entity.pdbx_description
1 polymer ?
#
loop_
_entity_poly.entity_id
_entity_poly.type
_entity_poly.pdbx_seq_one_letter_code
_entity_poly.pdbx_strand_id
1 'polypeptide(L)'
;MASNKENEFINREISWLGFNERVLQEAGDERNPLVERIRFLGIFSNNRDEFFRVRVATVKRRIQLENQNYDPVEGDPNKLMDRIQRITIKQQKSFYRIYLQIIKQLEQEGVFLINEKELNPDQGSFVKEFFSENVYPNLVPILLSNSRDFPYLKDKSIYLAIKMTRIATGKYKYALIEIPSSLPRFVQLPSDEKKKYLMILDDIIRYNLEDMFGAYGYTNVEAHTIKLTRDAEIDLDADVSKSFLQSMQKGITDRKKGQPVRFIYDERISPELLEYLRKKLKAGKNDNLIAGGRYHNFKDFIGFPNIGPRSLEFRKQPSSRHPELKPYKSIFEVIIKKDVLLHYPYQTFNHLIDFLREAAIDPKVKVIKISLYRVAKNSKVINALINAAKNGKDVSVMVELQARFDEEANIKWANELSNEGIKVSFGYRGLKIHSKICYISRREGNSFREFAHVGTGNFNESTARIYTDLSLLTCNSDITDEVRRVFNLMEGNFTPYHYKHLLVSPINMRTRVTRMINQEIRNARDGKPAYIHLKLNSLIDPEIMNKLYQASKSDVEIKLNIRGICGVKSGLKNRSENIEAKSILGRYLEHVRILIFCNNNKPKTFIGSADLMERNLDRRIEITCPIYDTDLQSEIRDIFDIQWKDNVKARVLDSQTLNKYVNDGKRTKTHSQNELYKYYRERSQSN
;
A
#
# COMPACT_ATOMS: atom_id res chain seq x y z
N MET A 1 -41.20 -10.19 -6.54
CA MET A 1 -40.28 -9.42 -7.41
C MET A 1 -38.95 -9.24 -6.70
N ALA A 2 -37.95 -10.08 -6.99
CA ALA A 2 -36.61 -9.93 -6.45
C ALA A 2 -35.97 -8.69 -7.09
N SER A 3 -35.94 -7.56 -6.37
CA SER A 3 -35.30 -6.34 -6.84
C SER A 3 -33.85 -6.64 -7.22
N ASN A 4 -33.46 -6.23 -8.42
CA ASN A 4 -32.16 -6.44 -9.02
C ASN A 4 -31.05 -5.75 -8.18
N LYS A 5 -30.58 -6.43 -7.11
CA LYS A 5 -29.60 -5.91 -6.13
C LYS A 5 -28.18 -5.76 -6.69
N GLU A 6 -27.88 -6.33 -7.88
CA GLU A 6 -26.55 -6.34 -8.50
C GLU A 6 -25.99 -4.93 -8.85
N ASN A 7 -26.77 -3.85 -8.66
CA ASN A 7 -26.39 -2.52 -9.12
C ASN A 7 -26.30 -1.44 -8.02
N GLU A 8 -26.37 -1.79 -6.73
CA GLU A 8 -26.35 -0.78 -5.66
C GLU A 8 -25.00 -0.09 -5.48
N PHE A 9 -23.89 -0.84 -5.53
CA PHE A 9 -22.54 -0.35 -5.19
C PHE A 9 -21.54 -0.64 -6.32
N ILE A 10 -20.38 0.00 -6.26
CA ILE A 10 -19.23 -0.39 -7.08
C ILE A 10 -18.58 -1.60 -6.43
N ASN A 11 -18.42 -2.69 -7.19
CA ASN A 11 -17.70 -3.86 -6.72
C ASN A 11 -16.26 -3.49 -6.30
N ARG A 12 -15.81 -4.09 -5.20
CA ARG A 12 -14.53 -3.80 -4.53
C ARG A 12 -13.33 -4.00 -5.46
N GLU A 13 -13.30 -5.07 -6.23
CA GLU A 13 -12.20 -5.47 -7.11
C GLU A 13 -12.12 -4.53 -8.32
N ILE A 14 -13.28 -4.14 -8.85
CA ILE A 14 -13.38 -3.14 -9.92
C ILE A 14 -12.90 -1.76 -9.42
N SER A 15 -13.33 -1.37 -8.23
CA SER A 15 -12.90 -0.11 -7.61
C SER A 15 -11.40 -0.10 -7.33
N TRP A 16 -10.83 -1.23 -6.90
CA TRP A 16 -9.39 -1.41 -6.75
C TRP A 16 -8.65 -1.29 -8.10
N LEU A 17 -9.17 -1.88 -9.18
CA LEU A 17 -8.58 -1.73 -10.52
C LEU A 17 -8.61 -0.25 -10.97
N GLY A 18 -9.68 0.47 -10.64
CA GLY A 18 -9.76 1.92 -10.86
C GLY A 18 -8.75 2.72 -10.01
N PHE A 19 -8.42 2.27 -8.80
CA PHE A 19 -7.28 2.81 -8.04
C PHE A 19 -5.96 2.60 -8.76
N ASN A 20 -5.66 1.37 -9.19
CA ASN A 20 -4.40 1.11 -9.86
C ASN A 20 -4.32 1.80 -11.24
N GLU A 21 -5.45 2.04 -11.92
CA GLU A 21 -5.49 2.88 -13.11
C GLU A 21 -5.04 4.32 -12.83
N ARG A 22 -5.40 4.91 -11.68
CA ARG A 22 -4.91 6.24 -11.30
C ARG A 22 -3.39 6.24 -11.04
N VAL A 23 -2.82 5.14 -10.53
CA VAL A 23 -1.36 4.97 -10.45
C VAL A 23 -0.72 4.94 -11.84
N LEU A 24 -1.36 4.26 -12.81
CA LEU A 24 -0.91 4.26 -14.20
C LEU A 24 -1.03 5.66 -14.84
N GLN A 25 -2.05 6.44 -14.47
CA GLN A 25 -2.16 7.84 -14.92
C GLN A 25 -1.00 8.70 -14.42
N GLU A 26 -0.45 8.46 -13.22
CA GLU A 26 0.75 9.17 -12.76
C GLU A 26 2.00 8.85 -13.61
N ALA A 27 2.11 7.63 -14.14
CA ALA A 27 3.15 7.29 -15.10
C ALA A 27 2.93 7.98 -16.46
N GLY A 28 1.67 8.18 -16.86
CA GLY A 28 1.30 8.88 -18.10
C GLY A 28 1.25 10.41 -17.98
N ASP A 29 1.41 10.96 -16.78
CA ASP A 29 1.29 12.40 -16.52
C ASP A 29 2.63 13.12 -16.70
N GLU A 30 2.76 13.90 -17.77
CA GLU A 30 3.99 14.63 -18.12
C GLU A 30 4.34 15.75 -17.13
N ARG A 31 3.43 16.10 -16.21
CA ARG A 31 3.75 17.00 -15.09
C ARG A 31 4.68 16.35 -14.06
N ASN A 32 4.80 15.01 -14.09
CA ASN A 32 5.76 14.27 -13.29
C ASN A 32 7.10 14.13 -14.04
N PRO A 33 8.23 14.22 -13.33
CA PRO A 33 9.55 13.94 -13.92
C PRO A 33 9.67 12.52 -14.50
N LEU A 34 10.48 12.34 -15.55
CA LEU A 34 10.55 11.09 -16.33
C LEU A 34 10.95 9.86 -15.49
N VAL A 35 11.93 9.99 -14.60
CA VAL A 35 12.35 8.88 -13.72
C VAL A 35 11.25 8.53 -12.71
N GLU A 36 10.43 9.49 -12.31
CA GLU A 36 9.29 9.20 -11.42
C GLU A 36 8.16 8.49 -12.16
N ARG A 37 7.92 8.85 -13.43
CA ARG A 37 6.93 8.19 -14.29
C ARG A 37 7.26 6.72 -14.53
N ILE A 38 8.53 6.39 -14.74
CA ILE A 38 8.97 4.99 -14.88
C ILE A 38 8.89 4.23 -13.55
N ARG A 39 9.18 4.88 -12.41
CA ARG A 39 8.95 4.30 -11.07
C ARG A 39 7.47 4.03 -10.82
N PHE A 40 6.56 4.90 -11.26
CA PHE A 40 5.12 4.66 -11.19
C PHE A 40 4.66 3.46 -12.01
N LEU A 41 5.28 3.15 -13.17
CA LEU A 41 5.05 1.89 -13.88
C LEU A 41 5.43 0.69 -13.01
N GLY A 42 6.54 0.80 -12.27
CA GLY A 42 6.93 -0.21 -11.30
C GLY A 42 5.92 -0.37 -10.17
N ILE A 43 5.44 0.72 -9.58
CA ILE A 43 4.41 0.70 -8.52
C ILE A 43 3.13 0.06 -9.05
N PHE A 44 2.68 0.45 -10.25
CA PHE A 44 1.52 -0.13 -10.92
C PHE A 44 1.65 -1.65 -11.09
N SER A 45 2.82 -2.12 -11.54
CA SER A 45 3.09 -3.54 -11.73
C SER A 45 3.13 -4.30 -10.40
N ASN A 46 3.76 -3.74 -9.36
CA ASN A 46 3.80 -4.35 -8.03
C ASN A 46 2.41 -4.51 -7.42
N ASN A 47 1.60 -3.45 -7.50
CA ASN A 47 0.20 -3.48 -7.05
C ASN A 47 -0.59 -4.55 -7.80
N ARG A 48 -0.41 -4.63 -9.13
CA ARG A 48 -1.11 -5.61 -9.97
C ARG A 48 -0.72 -7.04 -9.60
N ASP A 49 0.53 -7.31 -9.28
CA ASP A 49 0.96 -8.63 -8.83
C ASP A 49 0.25 -9.04 -7.53
N GLU A 50 0.16 -8.13 -6.55
CA GLU A 50 -0.58 -8.37 -5.31
C GLU A 50 -2.08 -8.60 -5.57
N PHE A 51 -2.67 -7.84 -6.49
CA PHE A 51 -4.07 -8.02 -6.88
C PHE A 51 -4.36 -9.43 -7.41
N PHE A 52 -3.50 -9.95 -8.29
CA PHE A 52 -3.68 -11.30 -8.81
C PHE A 52 -3.45 -12.37 -7.73
N ARG A 53 -2.41 -12.21 -6.92
CA ARG A 53 -2.06 -13.16 -5.86
C ARG A 53 -3.17 -13.29 -4.80
N VAL A 54 -3.78 -12.17 -4.42
CA VAL A 54 -4.75 -12.13 -3.32
C VAL A 54 -6.18 -12.08 -3.83
N ARG A 55 -6.54 -11.03 -4.58
CA ARG A 55 -7.95 -10.75 -4.92
C ARG A 55 -8.48 -11.67 -6.02
N VAL A 56 -7.75 -11.83 -7.12
CA VAL A 56 -8.17 -12.73 -8.21
C VAL A 56 -8.21 -14.18 -7.73
N ALA A 57 -7.26 -14.58 -6.88
CA ALA A 57 -7.27 -15.89 -6.24
C ALA A 57 -8.56 -16.11 -5.42
N THR A 58 -8.98 -15.11 -4.62
CA THR A 58 -10.27 -15.15 -3.90
C THR A 58 -11.47 -15.28 -4.83
N VAL A 59 -11.52 -14.50 -5.92
CA VAL A 59 -12.61 -14.61 -6.90
C VAL A 59 -12.64 -16.00 -7.56
N LYS A 60 -11.49 -16.55 -7.97
CA LYS A 60 -11.40 -17.92 -8.51
C LYS A 60 -11.94 -18.96 -7.53
N ARG A 61 -11.60 -18.85 -6.25
CA ARG A 61 -12.11 -19.75 -5.20
C ARG A 61 -13.62 -19.64 -5.05
N ARG A 62 -14.19 -18.43 -5.14
CA ARG A 62 -15.66 -18.22 -5.13
C ARG A 62 -16.35 -18.93 -6.29
N ILE A 63 -15.78 -18.87 -7.50
CA ILE A 63 -16.30 -19.60 -8.67
C ILE A 63 -16.35 -21.11 -8.38
N GLN A 64 -15.32 -21.66 -7.75
CA GLN A 64 -15.23 -23.09 -7.43
C GLN A 64 -16.11 -23.57 -6.26
N LEU A 65 -16.77 -22.67 -5.53
CA LEU A 65 -17.63 -23.02 -4.40
C LEU A 65 -19.11 -23.16 -4.78
N GLU A 66 -19.50 -22.92 -6.04
CA GLU A 66 -20.85 -23.14 -6.61
C GLU A 66 -22.04 -22.64 -5.75
N ASN A 67 -21.85 -21.61 -4.91
CA ASN A 67 -22.91 -21.11 -4.03
C ASN A 67 -23.77 -20.07 -4.74
N GLN A 68 -25.09 -20.30 -4.78
CA GLN A 68 -26.08 -19.44 -5.46
C GLN A 68 -26.48 -18.16 -4.70
N ASN A 69 -26.05 -17.99 -3.44
CA ASN A 69 -26.33 -16.79 -2.64
C ASN A 69 -25.17 -15.80 -2.71
N TYR A 70 -25.20 -14.92 -3.71
CA TYR A 70 -24.16 -13.90 -3.91
C TYR A 70 -24.39 -12.68 -3.01
N ASP A 71 -23.31 -12.20 -2.38
CA ASP A 71 -23.29 -10.93 -1.67
C ASP A 71 -23.58 -9.76 -2.65
N PRO A 72 -24.46 -8.79 -2.31
CA PRO A 72 -24.83 -7.68 -3.20
C PRO A 72 -23.67 -6.77 -3.65
N VAL A 73 -22.58 -6.68 -2.87
CA VAL A 73 -21.37 -5.92 -3.22
C VAL A 73 -20.42 -6.75 -4.08
N GLU A 74 -20.34 -8.05 -3.79
CA GLU A 74 -19.41 -8.94 -4.47
C GLU A 74 -19.93 -9.47 -5.83
N GLY A 75 -21.26 -9.61 -5.99
CA GLY A 75 -21.92 -10.04 -7.23
C GLY A 75 -21.55 -11.45 -7.72
N ASP A 76 -22.01 -11.77 -8.94
CA ASP A 76 -21.66 -13.01 -9.65
C ASP A 76 -20.15 -13.07 -9.94
N PRO A 77 -19.43 -14.07 -9.39
CA PRO A 77 -17.98 -14.16 -9.50
C PRO A 77 -17.49 -14.47 -10.93
N ASN A 78 -18.29 -15.11 -11.79
CA ASN A 78 -17.92 -15.35 -13.19
C ASN A 78 -17.97 -14.05 -13.99
N LYS A 79 -19.09 -13.30 -13.92
CA LYS A 79 -19.21 -11.98 -14.56
C LYS A 79 -18.14 -11.01 -14.04
N LEU A 80 -17.81 -11.09 -12.75
CA LEU A 80 -16.75 -10.29 -12.15
C LEU A 80 -15.38 -10.65 -12.75
N MET A 81 -15.05 -11.93 -12.90
CA MET A 81 -13.79 -12.38 -13.52
C MET A 81 -13.66 -11.85 -14.96
N ASP A 82 -14.72 -11.95 -15.76
CA ASP A 82 -14.73 -11.42 -17.14
C ASP A 82 -14.50 -9.91 -17.18
N ARG A 83 -15.09 -9.17 -16.23
CA ARG A 83 -14.89 -7.73 -16.11
C ARG A 83 -13.46 -7.39 -15.67
N ILE A 84 -12.89 -8.15 -14.73
CA ILE A 84 -11.49 -8.02 -14.29
C ILE A 84 -10.54 -8.24 -15.48
N GLN A 85 -10.75 -9.30 -16.27
CA GLN A 85 -9.93 -9.60 -17.44
C GLN A 85 -9.99 -8.47 -18.47
N ARG A 86 -11.20 -8.01 -18.85
CA ARG A 86 -11.38 -6.90 -19.80
C ARG A 86 -10.66 -5.62 -19.36
N ILE A 87 -10.80 -5.23 -18.10
CA ILE A 87 -10.13 -4.03 -17.56
C ILE A 87 -8.61 -4.23 -17.57
N THR A 88 -8.11 -5.39 -17.13
CA THR A 88 -6.67 -5.67 -17.07
C THR A 88 -6.02 -5.64 -18.44
N ILE A 89 -6.68 -6.18 -19.47
CA ILE A 89 -6.20 -6.13 -20.87
C ILE A 89 -6.10 -4.68 -21.35
N LYS A 90 -7.13 -3.85 -21.09
CA LYS A 90 -7.11 -2.42 -21.43
C LYS A 90 -5.95 -1.70 -20.73
N GLN A 91 -5.79 -1.91 -19.43
CA GLN A 91 -4.71 -1.30 -18.65
C GLN A 91 -3.32 -1.77 -19.13
N GLN A 92 -3.17 -3.02 -19.55
CA GLN A 92 -1.91 -3.53 -20.12
C GLN A 92 -1.54 -2.82 -21.43
N LYS A 93 -2.51 -2.56 -22.30
CA LYS A 93 -2.28 -1.78 -23.53
C LYS A 93 -1.83 -0.35 -23.20
N SER A 94 -2.52 0.31 -22.25
CA SER A 94 -2.13 1.65 -21.79
C SER A 94 -0.75 1.68 -21.15
N PHE A 95 -0.41 0.66 -20.35
CA PHE A 95 0.90 0.49 -19.74
C PHE A 95 2.01 0.45 -20.78
N TYR A 96 1.88 -0.41 -21.80
CA TYR A 96 2.92 -0.56 -22.81
C TYR A 96 3.10 0.72 -23.64
N ARG A 97 1.99 1.41 -23.99
CA ARG A 97 2.06 2.71 -24.67
C ARG A 97 2.82 3.75 -23.84
N ILE A 98 2.49 3.89 -22.56
CA ILE A 98 3.16 4.83 -21.66
C ILE A 98 4.63 4.48 -21.49
N TYR A 99 4.95 3.19 -21.33
CA TYR A 99 6.33 2.70 -21.25
C TYR A 99 7.15 3.11 -22.47
N LEU A 100 6.68 2.83 -23.69
CA LEU A 100 7.38 3.22 -24.92
C LEU A 100 7.56 4.74 -25.04
N GLN A 101 6.55 5.52 -24.64
CA GLN A 101 6.66 6.98 -24.62
C GLN A 101 7.76 7.45 -23.65
N ILE A 102 7.82 6.87 -22.45
CA ILE A 102 8.86 7.21 -21.46
C ILE A 102 10.25 6.83 -21.96
N ILE A 103 10.42 5.65 -22.55
CA ILE A 103 11.73 5.24 -23.11
C ILE A 103 12.20 6.23 -24.18
N LYS A 104 11.32 6.60 -25.13
CA LYS A 104 11.64 7.60 -26.14
C LYS A 104 11.98 8.97 -25.55
N GLN A 105 11.30 9.38 -24.48
CA GLN A 105 11.58 10.65 -23.78
C GLN A 105 12.90 10.58 -23.00
N LEU A 106 13.27 9.43 -22.44
CA LEU A 106 14.58 9.23 -21.81
C LEU A 106 15.72 9.33 -22.84
N GLU A 107 15.54 8.77 -24.04
CA GLU A 107 16.52 8.88 -25.13
C GLU A 107 16.78 10.33 -25.52
N GLN A 108 15.74 11.18 -25.53
CA GLN A 108 15.85 12.62 -25.79
C GLN A 108 16.68 13.35 -24.70
N GLU A 109 16.67 12.83 -23.47
CA GLU A 109 17.46 13.32 -22.34
C GLU A 109 18.85 12.66 -22.27
N GLY A 110 19.26 11.91 -23.30
CA GLY A 110 20.56 11.23 -23.39
C GLY A 110 20.66 9.94 -22.57
N VAL A 111 19.54 9.40 -22.08
CA VAL A 111 19.49 8.16 -21.29
C VAL A 111 18.88 7.02 -22.12
N PHE A 112 19.68 6.00 -22.40
CA PHE A 112 19.30 4.89 -23.27
C PHE A 112 19.15 3.60 -22.45
N LEU A 113 18.01 2.93 -22.57
CA LEU A 113 17.78 1.58 -22.03
C LEU A 113 17.88 0.59 -23.20
N ILE A 114 19.04 -0.03 -23.36
CA ILE A 114 19.36 -0.88 -24.53
C ILE A 114 19.33 -2.38 -24.20
N ASN A 115 19.16 -3.20 -25.23
CA ASN A 115 19.17 -4.67 -25.14
C ASN A 115 20.46 -5.29 -25.74
N GLU A 116 20.56 -6.62 -25.66
CA GLU A 116 21.76 -7.38 -26.05
C GLU A 116 22.16 -7.25 -27.52
N LYS A 117 21.23 -6.80 -28.38
CA LYS A 117 21.45 -6.63 -29.83
C LYS A 117 21.93 -5.24 -30.22
N GLU A 118 21.98 -4.32 -29.26
CA GLU A 118 22.27 -2.89 -29.47
C GLU A 118 23.63 -2.48 -28.89
N LEU A 119 24.39 -3.46 -28.38
CA LEU A 119 25.71 -3.24 -27.78
C LEU A 119 26.76 -2.89 -28.83
N ASN A 120 27.60 -1.90 -28.51
CA ASN A 120 28.86 -1.70 -29.22
C ASN A 120 29.97 -2.66 -28.69
N PRO A 121 31.13 -2.76 -29.35
CA PRO A 121 32.19 -3.70 -28.94
C PRO A 121 32.70 -3.51 -27.50
N ASP A 122 32.85 -2.26 -27.04
CA ASP A 122 33.34 -1.96 -25.69
C ASP A 122 32.31 -2.35 -24.62
N GLN A 123 31.04 -2.03 -24.86
CA GLN A 123 29.94 -2.42 -23.99
C GLN A 123 29.76 -3.95 -23.99
N GLY A 124 29.91 -4.61 -25.13
CA GLY A 124 29.89 -6.07 -25.23
C GLY A 124 30.99 -6.72 -24.38
N SER A 125 32.21 -6.19 -24.45
CA SER A 125 33.34 -6.66 -23.64
C SER A 125 33.07 -6.48 -22.14
N PHE A 126 32.59 -5.30 -21.73
CA PHE A 126 32.16 -5.03 -20.36
C PHE A 126 31.06 -5.99 -19.89
N VAL A 127 30.05 -6.25 -20.72
CA VAL A 127 28.94 -7.15 -20.39
C VAL A 127 29.43 -8.59 -20.18
N LYS A 128 30.41 -9.06 -20.96
CA LYS A 128 31.03 -10.38 -20.77
C LYS A 128 31.81 -10.47 -19.46
N GLU A 129 32.63 -9.48 -19.17
CA GLU A 129 33.40 -9.40 -17.93
C GLU A 129 32.47 -9.36 -16.71
N PHE A 130 31.52 -8.41 -16.71
CA PHE A 130 30.53 -8.28 -15.65
C PHE A 130 29.72 -9.57 -15.46
N PHE A 131 29.33 -10.23 -16.56
CA PHE A 131 28.65 -11.52 -16.48
C PHE A 131 29.52 -12.57 -15.80
N SER A 132 30.77 -12.74 -16.22
CA SER A 132 31.67 -13.77 -15.69
C SER A 132 31.98 -13.60 -14.20
N GLU A 133 32.21 -12.37 -13.75
CA GLU A 133 32.63 -12.09 -12.38
C GLU A 133 31.46 -11.97 -11.40
N ASN A 134 30.35 -11.37 -11.83
CA ASN A 134 29.27 -10.96 -10.92
C ASN A 134 28.00 -11.79 -11.13
N VAL A 135 27.64 -12.11 -12.37
CA VAL A 135 26.35 -12.74 -12.69
C VAL A 135 26.44 -14.26 -12.66
N TYR A 136 27.38 -14.85 -13.40
CA TYR A 136 27.56 -16.28 -13.58
C TYR A 136 27.68 -17.07 -12.27
N PRO A 137 28.42 -16.60 -11.23
CA PRO A 137 28.50 -17.31 -9.95
C PRO A 137 27.16 -17.46 -9.23
N ASN A 138 26.18 -16.61 -9.57
CA ASN A 138 24.84 -16.62 -9.00
C ASN A 138 23.81 -17.38 -9.87
N LEU A 139 24.20 -17.87 -11.05
CA LEU A 139 23.30 -18.58 -11.97
C LEU A 139 23.41 -20.09 -11.82
N VAL A 140 22.26 -20.74 -11.63
CA VAL A 140 22.16 -22.20 -11.65
C VAL A 140 21.11 -22.60 -12.70
N PRO A 141 21.52 -23.02 -13.91
CA PRO A 141 20.59 -23.49 -14.93
C PRO A 141 19.92 -24.81 -14.51
N ILE A 142 18.59 -24.85 -14.62
CA ILE A 142 17.79 -26.04 -14.34
C ILE A 142 17.43 -26.72 -15.66
N LEU A 143 18.10 -27.83 -15.98
CA LEU A 143 17.79 -28.62 -17.17
C LEU A 143 16.45 -29.34 -17.01
N LEU A 144 15.54 -29.13 -17.96
CA LEU A 144 14.24 -29.78 -18.00
C LEU A 144 14.35 -31.07 -18.81
N SER A 145 14.35 -32.21 -18.12
CA SER A 145 14.36 -33.55 -18.73
C SER A 145 13.01 -34.24 -18.61
N ASN A 146 12.75 -35.26 -19.45
CA ASN A 146 11.46 -35.95 -19.45
C ASN A 146 11.25 -36.86 -18.22
N SER A 147 12.31 -37.25 -17.50
CA SER A 147 12.28 -38.27 -16.44
C SER A 147 12.22 -37.71 -15.01
N ARG A 148 12.31 -36.39 -14.81
CA ARG A 148 12.21 -35.75 -13.47
C ARG A 148 10.95 -34.90 -13.36
N ASP A 149 10.49 -34.73 -12.12
CA ASP A 149 9.44 -33.77 -11.79
C ASP A 149 9.85 -32.35 -12.19
N PHE A 150 8.86 -31.55 -12.60
CA PHE A 150 9.11 -30.16 -12.99
C PHE A 150 9.54 -29.35 -11.76
N PRO A 151 10.58 -28.48 -11.86
CA PRO A 151 11.08 -27.74 -10.72
C PRO A 151 10.02 -26.82 -10.12
N TYR A 152 10.05 -26.67 -8.80
CA TYR A 152 9.21 -25.70 -8.12
C TYR A 152 9.67 -24.27 -8.46
N LEU A 153 8.86 -23.53 -9.22
CA LEU A 153 9.12 -22.12 -9.49
C LEU A 153 8.70 -21.26 -8.30
N LYS A 154 9.66 -20.49 -7.78
CA LYS A 154 9.47 -19.56 -6.66
C LYS A 154 8.47 -18.48 -7.05
N ASP A 155 7.55 -18.16 -6.13
CA ASP A 155 6.66 -17.01 -6.30
C ASP A 155 7.47 -15.71 -6.39
N LYS A 156 6.93 -14.69 -7.07
CA LYS A 156 7.54 -13.36 -7.31
C LYS A 156 8.82 -13.34 -8.16
N SER A 157 9.46 -14.49 -8.41
CA SER A 157 10.67 -14.61 -9.22
C SER A 157 10.33 -14.66 -10.71
N ILE A 158 11.31 -14.35 -11.55
CA ILE A 158 11.22 -14.51 -13.00
C ILE A 158 12.28 -15.47 -13.48
N TYR A 159 11.93 -16.18 -14.54
CA TYR A 159 12.78 -17.18 -15.14
C TYR A 159 12.94 -16.89 -16.63
N LEU A 160 14.13 -17.17 -17.17
CA LEU A 160 14.30 -17.35 -18.60
C LEU A 160 14.03 -18.81 -18.93
N ALA A 161 13.01 -19.06 -19.75
CA ALA A 161 12.77 -20.34 -20.37
C ALA A 161 13.60 -20.44 -21.64
N ILE A 162 14.48 -21.43 -21.68
CA ILE A 162 15.53 -21.54 -22.67
C ILE A 162 15.30 -22.76 -23.53
N LYS A 163 15.36 -22.60 -24.86
CA LYS A 163 15.43 -23.68 -25.84
C LYS A 163 16.84 -23.71 -26.43
N MET A 164 17.54 -24.80 -26.18
CA MET A 164 18.92 -25.00 -26.60
C MET A 164 18.91 -26.03 -27.73
N THR A 165 19.41 -25.69 -28.92
CA THR A 165 19.39 -26.57 -30.08
C THR A 165 20.80 -26.87 -30.58
N ARG A 166 21.07 -28.15 -30.90
CA ARG A 166 22.29 -28.57 -31.58
C ARG A 166 22.05 -28.53 -33.08
N ILE A 167 22.61 -27.54 -33.79
CA ILE A 167 22.34 -27.35 -35.23
C ILE A 167 22.66 -28.62 -36.03
N ALA A 168 23.79 -29.28 -35.74
CA ALA A 168 24.23 -30.48 -36.45
C ALA A 168 23.26 -31.68 -36.38
N THR A 169 22.37 -31.75 -35.38
CA THR A 169 21.48 -32.92 -35.17
C THR A 169 20.00 -32.56 -35.08
N GLY A 170 19.64 -31.28 -35.01
CA GLY A 170 18.29 -30.80 -34.72
C GLY A 170 17.79 -31.13 -33.30
N LYS A 171 18.57 -31.86 -32.47
CA LYS A 171 18.19 -32.20 -31.10
C LYS A 171 18.16 -30.95 -30.23
N TYR A 172 17.08 -30.78 -29.47
CA TYR A 172 16.91 -29.68 -28.54
C TYR A 172 16.73 -30.16 -27.10
N LYS A 173 17.04 -29.27 -26.15
CA LYS A 173 16.71 -29.40 -24.73
C LYS A 173 16.12 -28.10 -24.22
N TYR A 174 15.40 -28.19 -23.11
CA TYR A 174 14.90 -27.03 -22.40
C TYR A 174 15.64 -26.82 -21.09
N ALA A 175 15.80 -25.56 -20.70
CA ALA A 175 16.34 -25.17 -19.41
C ALA A 175 15.57 -23.99 -18.83
N LEU A 176 15.66 -23.80 -17.51
CA LEU A 176 15.22 -22.59 -16.84
C LEU A 176 16.40 -21.93 -16.13
N ILE A 177 16.50 -20.61 -16.21
CA ILE A 177 17.42 -19.82 -15.39
C ILE A 177 16.59 -18.86 -14.54
N GLU A 178 16.70 -18.97 -13.22
CA GLU A 178 16.14 -17.97 -12.31
C GLU A 178 16.98 -16.69 -12.40
N ILE A 179 16.33 -15.53 -12.60
CA ILE A 179 17.05 -14.26 -12.55
C ILE A 179 17.36 -13.93 -11.08
N PRO A 180 18.64 -13.75 -10.69
CA PRO A 180 19.00 -13.48 -9.31
C PRO A 180 18.45 -12.15 -8.81
N SER A 181 17.74 -12.16 -7.69
CA SER A 181 17.23 -10.94 -7.04
C SER A 181 18.24 -10.25 -6.12
N SER A 182 19.37 -10.91 -5.84
CA SER A 182 20.50 -10.37 -5.07
C SER A 182 21.31 -9.33 -5.87
N LEU A 183 21.23 -9.37 -7.20
CA LEU A 183 21.97 -8.49 -8.10
C LEU A 183 21.12 -7.28 -8.51
N PRO A 184 21.74 -6.13 -8.83
CA PRO A 184 21.01 -4.97 -9.33
C PRO A 184 20.31 -5.31 -10.64
N ARG A 185 19.02 -4.95 -10.72
CA ARG A 185 18.20 -5.19 -11.91
C ARG A 185 18.69 -4.42 -13.14
N PHE A 186 19.21 -3.22 -12.92
CA PHE A 186 19.67 -2.29 -13.94
C PHE A 186 21.17 -2.09 -13.76
N VAL A 187 21.93 -2.33 -14.83
CA VAL A 187 23.38 -2.17 -14.84
C VAL A 187 23.73 -1.02 -15.77
N GLN A 188 24.53 -0.09 -15.28
CA GLN A 188 25.05 0.99 -16.09
C GLN A 188 26.21 0.48 -16.94
N LEU A 189 26.14 0.71 -18.25
CA LEU A 189 27.19 0.34 -19.19
C LEU A 189 28.21 1.47 -19.37
N PRO A 190 29.41 1.19 -19.92
CA PRO A 190 30.33 2.22 -20.38
C PRO A 190 29.60 3.29 -21.19
N SER A 191 29.77 4.53 -20.77
CA SER A 191 28.99 5.69 -21.22
C SER A 191 29.92 6.87 -21.46
N ASP A 192 29.60 7.71 -22.45
CA ASP A 192 30.31 8.98 -22.69
C ASP A 192 29.63 10.14 -21.93
N GLU A 193 30.08 11.38 -22.12
CA GLU A 193 29.48 12.55 -21.44
C GLU A 193 28.03 12.83 -21.84
N LYS A 194 27.65 12.52 -23.09
CA LYS A 194 26.34 12.87 -23.69
C LYS A 194 25.33 11.73 -23.65
N LYS A 195 25.80 10.48 -23.72
CA LYS A 195 24.96 9.28 -23.79
C LYS A 195 25.26 8.37 -22.62
N LYS A 196 24.22 8.13 -21.82
CA LYS A 196 24.27 7.23 -20.66
C LYS A 196 23.44 5.99 -20.96
N TYR A 197 24.01 4.82 -20.71
CA TYR A 197 23.42 3.54 -21.10
C TYR A 197 23.09 2.68 -19.88
N LEU A 198 21.88 2.12 -19.86
CA LEU A 198 21.45 1.09 -18.93
C LEU A 198 21.07 -0.17 -19.70
N MET A 199 21.34 -1.31 -19.08
CA MET A 199 20.86 -2.61 -19.54
C MET A 199 20.18 -3.35 -18.40
N ILE A 200 19.13 -4.11 -18.73
CA ILE A 200 18.44 -4.96 -17.76
C ILE A 200 19.25 -6.26 -17.61
N LEU A 201 19.35 -6.77 -16.38
CA LEU A 201 20.07 -8.01 -16.06
C LEU A 201 19.63 -9.20 -16.94
N ASP A 202 18.37 -9.25 -17.37
CA ASP A 202 17.90 -10.30 -18.29
C ASP A 202 18.68 -10.31 -19.60
N ASP A 203 18.96 -9.14 -20.18
CA ASP A 203 19.66 -9.03 -21.46
C ASP A 203 21.16 -9.29 -21.31
N ILE A 204 21.75 -8.94 -20.17
CA ILE A 204 23.12 -9.37 -19.82
C ILE A 204 23.21 -10.90 -19.83
N ILE A 205 22.23 -11.58 -19.24
CA ILE A 205 22.20 -13.05 -19.24
C ILE A 205 22.02 -13.55 -20.67
N ARG A 206 21.06 -13.00 -21.44
CA ARG A 206 20.79 -13.39 -22.84
C ARG A 206 22.02 -13.28 -23.73
N TYR A 207 22.77 -12.18 -23.61
CA TYR A 207 23.99 -11.94 -24.39
C TYR A 207 25.03 -13.05 -24.21
N ASN A 208 25.08 -13.66 -23.03
CA ASN A 208 26.08 -14.66 -22.66
C ASN A 208 25.57 -16.11 -22.72
N LEU A 209 24.33 -16.37 -23.16
CA LEU A 209 23.76 -17.72 -23.15
C LEU A 209 24.44 -18.68 -24.15
N GLU A 210 24.84 -18.19 -25.32
CA GLU A 210 25.54 -19.00 -26.31
C GLU A 210 26.91 -19.43 -25.79
N ASP A 211 27.66 -18.52 -25.17
CA ASP A 211 28.95 -18.83 -24.53
C ASP A 211 28.76 -19.85 -23.39
N MET A 212 27.71 -19.67 -22.57
CA MET A 212 27.43 -20.56 -21.43
C MET A 212 27.08 -22.00 -21.85
N PHE A 213 26.27 -22.17 -22.90
CA PHE A 213 25.83 -23.49 -23.35
C PHE A 213 26.66 -24.07 -24.50
N GLY A 214 27.48 -23.25 -25.16
CA GLY A 214 28.37 -23.63 -26.26
C GLY A 214 29.39 -24.69 -25.83
N ALA A 215 29.88 -24.61 -24.59
CA ALA A 215 30.75 -25.63 -23.99
C ALA A 215 30.12 -27.06 -23.99
N TYR A 216 28.80 -27.17 -24.09
CA TYR A 216 28.07 -28.45 -24.12
C TYR A 216 27.57 -28.84 -25.53
N GLY A 217 28.04 -28.13 -26.57
CA GLY A 217 27.75 -28.39 -27.97
C GLY A 217 26.38 -27.88 -28.45
N TYR A 218 25.78 -26.91 -27.76
CA TYR A 218 24.56 -26.23 -28.20
C TYR A 218 24.92 -24.93 -28.89
N THR A 219 24.48 -24.76 -30.13
CA THR A 219 24.94 -23.68 -31.04
C THR A 219 23.84 -22.70 -31.42
N ASN A 220 22.62 -22.89 -30.92
CA ASN A 220 21.53 -21.93 -31.02
C ASN A 220 20.75 -21.93 -29.70
N VAL A 221 20.58 -20.77 -29.08
CA VAL A 221 19.93 -20.63 -27.78
C VAL A 221 18.87 -19.52 -27.82
N GLU A 222 17.62 -19.91 -27.66
CA GLU A 222 16.48 -18.99 -27.53
C GLU A 222 16.13 -18.83 -26.04
N ALA A 223 15.82 -17.62 -25.59
CA ALA A 223 15.45 -17.36 -24.20
C ALA A 223 14.27 -16.40 -24.06
N HIS A 224 13.23 -16.86 -23.37
CA HIS A 224 11.95 -16.18 -23.20
C HIS A 224 11.64 -15.99 -21.73
N THR A 225 11.33 -14.77 -21.30
CA THR A 225 10.99 -14.55 -19.89
C THR A 225 9.63 -15.15 -19.58
N ILE A 226 9.54 -15.88 -18.48
CA ILE A 226 8.30 -16.40 -17.90
C ILE A 226 8.17 -15.99 -16.44
N LYS A 227 6.94 -15.86 -15.97
CA LYS A 227 6.60 -15.56 -14.58
C LYS A 227 5.38 -16.33 -14.15
N LEU A 228 5.51 -17.05 -13.04
CA LEU A 228 4.38 -17.70 -12.39
C LEU A 228 3.94 -16.87 -11.18
N THR A 229 2.64 -16.65 -11.03
CA THR A 229 2.05 -16.09 -9.80
C THR A 229 1.17 -17.16 -9.18
N ARG A 230 1.48 -17.52 -7.93
CA ARG A 230 0.70 -18.49 -7.16
C ARG A 230 -0.26 -17.78 -6.23
N ASP A 231 -1.29 -18.50 -5.78
CA ASP A 231 -2.20 -17.99 -4.78
C ASP A 231 -1.49 -17.79 -3.43
N ALA A 232 -1.86 -16.74 -2.69
CA ALA A 232 -1.47 -16.63 -1.29
C ALA A 232 -2.33 -17.56 -0.41
N GLU A 233 -1.81 -17.95 0.75
CA GLU A 233 -2.62 -18.58 1.80
C GLU A 233 -3.85 -17.70 2.09
N ILE A 234 -5.02 -18.34 2.22
CA ILE A 234 -6.23 -17.66 2.66
C ILE A 234 -6.07 -17.38 4.13
N ASP A 235 -5.59 -16.19 4.42
CA ASP A 235 -5.74 -15.59 5.72
C ASP A 235 -7.25 -15.52 6.05
N LEU A 236 -7.62 -15.86 7.29
CA LEU A 236 -9.00 -15.63 7.79
C LEU A 236 -9.39 -14.17 7.54
N ASP A 237 -8.42 -13.25 7.51
CA ASP A 237 -8.54 -11.81 7.26
C ASP A 237 -8.38 -11.39 5.77
N ALA A 238 -8.47 -12.34 4.83
CA ALA A 238 -8.69 -11.97 3.44
C ALA A 238 -9.95 -11.09 3.33
N ASP A 239 -9.93 -10.09 2.44
CA ASP A 239 -11.02 -9.14 2.17
C ASP A 239 -12.27 -9.85 1.61
N VAL A 240 -12.79 -10.86 2.30
CA VAL A 240 -13.86 -11.75 1.87
C VAL A 240 -14.95 -11.75 2.93
N SER A 241 -16.19 -11.84 2.44
CA SER A 241 -17.39 -11.89 3.27
C SER A 241 -17.39 -13.05 4.27
N LYS A 242 -18.08 -12.85 5.40
CA LYS A 242 -18.29 -13.89 6.44
C LYS A 242 -18.91 -15.17 5.87
N SER A 243 -19.83 -15.04 4.92
CA SER A 243 -20.49 -16.17 4.24
C SER A 243 -19.50 -17.00 3.42
N PHE A 244 -18.51 -16.37 2.77
CA PHE A 244 -17.44 -17.08 2.08
C PHE A 244 -16.56 -17.87 3.06
N LEU A 245 -16.19 -17.29 4.20
CA LEU A 245 -15.38 -18.00 5.21
C LEU A 245 -16.11 -19.21 5.79
N GLN A 246 -17.41 -19.09 6.06
CA GLN A 246 -18.24 -20.19 6.56
C GLN A 246 -18.42 -21.32 5.54
N SER A 247 -18.64 -20.97 4.26
CA SER A 247 -18.74 -21.98 3.19
C SER A 247 -17.40 -22.67 2.92
N MET A 248 -16.29 -21.96 3.08
CA MET A 248 -14.96 -22.55 3.04
C MET A 248 -14.73 -23.55 4.18
N GLN A 249 -15.07 -23.22 5.43
CA GLN A 249 -14.89 -24.12 6.58
C GLN A 249 -15.63 -25.47 6.39
N LYS A 250 -16.77 -25.47 5.69
CA LYS A 250 -17.53 -26.69 5.38
C LYS A 250 -16.95 -27.53 4.23
N GLY A 251 -16.06 -26.97 3.41
CA GLY A 251 -15.50 -27.61 2.21
C GLY A 251 -14.02 -28.01 2.29
N ILE A 252 -13.38 -27.90 3.47
CA ILE A 252 -11.95 -28.19 3.65
C ILE A 252 -11.77 -29.68 3.94
N THR A 253 -11.47 -30.45 2.90
CA THR A 253 -10.72 -31.70 3.07
C THR A 253 -9.60 -31.94 2.07
N ASP A 254 -9.46 -31.21 0.93
CA ASP A 254 -8.43 -31.63 -0.05
C ASP A 254 -7.83 -30.59 -1.02
N ARG A 255 -7.91 -29.29 -0.76
CA ARG A 255 -7.36 -28.28 -1.71
C ARG A 255 -5.91 -27.88 -1.37
N LYS A 256 -4.98 -28.35 -2.21
CA LYS A 256 -3.53 -28.12 -2.12
C LYS A 256 -3.16 -26.64 -2.28
N LYS A 257 -2.38 -26.13 -1.32
CA LYS A 257 -1.74 -24.80 -1.30
C LYS A 257 -0.91 -24.54 -2.58
N GLY A 258 -0.83 -23.28 -3.04
CA GLY A 258 0.14 -22.86 -4.07
C GLY A 258 -0.29 -23.10 -5.51
N GLN A 259 -1.60 -23.11 -5.80
CA GLN A 259 -2.10 -23.28 -7.17
C GLN A 259 -1.69 -22.08 -8.05
N PRO A 260 -1.26 -22.32 -9.30
CA PRO A 260 -1.06 -21.27 -10.29
C PRO A 260 -2.32 -20.42 -10.47
N VAL A 261 -2.23 -19.11 -10.27
CA VAL A 261 -3.34 -18.18 -10.55
C VAL A 261 -3.18 -17.53 -11.92
N ARG A 262 -1.92 -17.26 -12.29
CA ARG A 262 -1.54 -16.55 -13.49
C ARG A 262 -0.16 -17.01 -13.96
N PHE A 263 -0.03 -17.29 -15.25
CA PHE A 263 1.24 -17.58 -15.90
C PHE A 263 1.44 -16.56 -17.03
N ILE A 264 2.48 -15.74 -16.88
CA ILE A 264 2.85 -14.71 -17.85
C ILE A 264 4.06 -15.23 -18.63
N TYR A 265 4.04 -15.07 -19.94
CA TYR A 265 5.13 -15.47 -20.82
C TYR A 265 5.39 -14.39 -21.87
N ASP A 266 6.62 -14.33 -22.36
CA ASP A 266 6.99 -13.52 -23.53
C ASP A 266 6.21 -13.99 -24.76
N GLU A 267 5.49 -13.07 -25.41
CA GLU A 267 4.67 -13.34 -26.59
C GLU A 267 5.44 -13.99 -27.76
N ARG A 268 6.77 -13.85 -27.78
CA ARG A 268 7.65 -14.44 -28.80
C ARG A 268 8.08 -15.88 -28.49
N ILE A 269 7.65 -16.44 -27.36
CA ILE A 269 7.99 -17.82 -26.98
C ILE A 269 7.52 -18.80 -28.05
N SER A 270 8.34 -19.80 -28.36
CA SER A 270 7.95 -20.83 -29.32
C SER A 270 6.72 -21.61 -28.82
N PRO A 271 5.73 -21.91 -29.69
CA PRO A 271 4.52 -22.64 -29.30
C PRO A 271 4.80 -23.98 -28.63
N GLU A 272 5.88 -24.65 -29.06
CA GLU A 272 6.35 -25.94 -28.53
C GLU A 272 6.79 -25.82 -27.06
N LEU A 273 7.63 -24.83 -26.75
CA LEU A 273 8.12 -24.57 -25.40
C LEU A 273 6.96 -24.11 -24.50
N LEU A 274 6.07 -23.26 -25.00
CA LEU A 274 4.88 -22.83 -24.26
C LEU A 274 3.98 -24.01 -23.89
N GLU A 275 3.72 -24.91 -24.84
CA GLU A 275 2.89 -26.09 -24.61
C GLU A 275 3.57 -27.07 -23.63
N TYR A 276 4.89 -27.24 -23.73
CA TYR A 276 5.68 -28.00 -22.77
C TYR A 276 5.52 -27.45 -21.34
N LEU A 277 5.72 -26.14 -21.16
CA LEU A 277 5.59 -25.46 -19.87
C LEU A 277 4.16 -25.54 -19.33
N ARG A 278 3.15 -25.33 -20.20
CA ARG A 278 1.73 -25.40 -19.83
C ARG A 278 1.37 -26.77 -19.26
N LYS A 279 1.77 -27.85 -19.94
CA LYS A 279 1.54 -29.24 -19.49
C LYS A 279 2.24 -29.52 -18.16
N LYS A 280 3.52 -29.15 -18.04
CA LYS A 280 4.32 -29.43 -16.83
C LYS A 280 3.86 -28.62 -15.62
N LEU A 281 3.44 -27.38 -15.81
CA LEU A 281 2.91 -26.51 -14.74
C LEU A 281 1.46 -26.85 -14.36
N LYS A 282 0.82 -27.78 -15.08
CA LYS A 282 -0.61 -28.11 -14.93
C LYS A 282 -1.51 -26.87 -14.99
N ALA A 283 -1.10 -25.88 -15.80
CA ALA A 283 -1.88 -24.67 -16.02
C ALA A 283 -3.07 -25.04 -16.93
N GLY A 284 -4.28 -25.11 -16.34
CA GLY A 284 -5.50 -25.49 -17.04
C GLY A 284 -5.96 -24.44 -18.06
N LYS A 285 -6.94 -24.77 -18.90
CA LYS A 285 -7.56 -23.81 -19.84
C LYS A 285 -8.17 -22.59 -19.13
N ASN A 286 -8.58 -22.74 -17.87
CA ASN A 286 -9.14 -21.68 -17.02
C ASN A 286 -8.06 -20.91 -16.22
N ASP A 287 -6.78 -21.27 -16.37
CA ASP A 287 -5.69 -20.50 -15.79
C ASP A 287 -5.36 -19.29 -16.67
N ASN A 288 -5.12 -18.14 -16.03
CA ASN A 288 -4.87 -16.89 -16.73
C ASN A 288 -3.48 -16.96 -17.40
N LEU A 289 -3.43 -17.55 -18.58
CA LEU A 289 -2.30 -17.54 -19.50
C LEU A 289 -2.28 -16.17 -20.18
N ILE A 290 -1.26 -15.37 -19.91
CA ILE A 290 -1.17 -14.00 -20.42
C ILE A 290 0.12 -13.87 -21.23
N ALA A 291 -0.01 -13.74 -22.54
CA ALA A 291 1.08 -13.26 -23.39
C ALA A 291 1.40 -11.82 -23.00
N GLY A 292 2.66 -11.54 -22.71
CA GLY A 292 3.16 -10.21 -22.39
C GLY A 292 4.42 -9.88 -23.19
N GLY A 293 4.94 -8.67 -23.00
CA GLY A 293 6.17 -8.25 -23.66
C GLY A 293 7.40 -9.03 -23.18
N ARG A 294 8.53 -8.72 -23.81
CA ARG A 294 9.85 -9.32 -23.54
C ARG A 294 10.26 -9.31 -22.07
N TYR A 295 10.01 -8.20 -21.38
CA TYR A 295 10.38 -8.03 -19.96
C TYR A 295 9.17 -8.25 -19.06
N HIS A 296 9.36 -9.07 -18.03
CA HIS A 296 8.40 -9.23 -16.94
C HIS A 296 8.97 -8.67 -15.64
N ASN A 297 8.15 -8.67 -14.58
CA ASN A 297 8.55 -8.16 -13.26
C ASN A 297 8.91 -6.67 -13.24
N PHE A 298 8.10 -5.85 -13.91
CA PHE A 298 8.23 -4.40 -13.91
C PHE A 298 8.23 -3.76 -12.50
N LYS A 299 7.84 -4.48 -11.43
CA LYS A 299 7.98 -4.00 -10.05
C LYS A 299 9.41 -3.52 -9.72
N ASP A 300 10.43 -4.09 -10.36
CA ASP A 300 11.83 -3.72 -10.11
C ASP A 300 12.12 -2.28 -10.58
N PHE A 301 11.31 -1.74 -11.50
CA PHE A 301 11.39 -0.35 -11.95
C PHE A 301 11.01 0.66 -10.86
N ILE A 302 10.44 0.22 -9.72
CA ILE A 302 10.32 1.08 -8.52
C ILE A 302 11.70 1.61 -8.11
N GLY A 303 12.75 0.80 -8.27
CA GLY A 303 14.14 1.15 -8.01
C GLY A 303 14.89 1.66 -9.23
N PHE A 304 14.21 2.10 -10.30
CA PHE A 304 14.89 2.58 -11.51
C PHE A 304 15.86 3.73 -11.18
N PRO A 305 17.14 3.62 -11.57
CA PRO A 305 18.16 4.61 -11.22
C PRO A 305 18.01 5.87 -12.07
N ASN A 306 18.35 7.03 -11.50
CA ASN A 306 18.54 8.24 -12.29
C ASN A 306 20.02 8.39 -12.65
N ILE A 307 20.36 8.13 -13.91
CA ILE A 307 21.70 8.33 -14.48
C ILE A 307 21.79 9.58 -15.37
N GLY A 308 20.68 10.32 -15.51
CA GLY A 308 20.59 11.54 -16.28
C GLY A 308 20.59 12.80 -15.39
N PRO A 309 20.07 13.93 -15.91
CA PRO A 309 19.95 15.16 -15.14
C PRO A 309 19.09 15.03 -13.87
N ARG A 310 19.36 15.86 -12.86
CA ARG A 310 18.57 15.89 -11.61
C ARG A 310 17.11 16.32 -11.84
N SER A 311 16.81 17.01 -12.94
CA SER A 311 15.44 17.41 -13.32
C SER A 311 14.53 16.22 -13.63
N LEU A 312 15.09 15.03 -13.89
CA LEU A 312 14.32 13.83 -14.16
C LEU A 312 13.66 13.22 -12.92
N GLU A 313 13.96 13.75 -11.72
CA GLU A 313 13.37 13.33 -10.44
C GLU A 313 12.58 14.46 -9.77
N PHE A 314 11.73 14.11 -8.79
CA PHE A 314 11.07 15.12 -7.98
C PHE A 314 12.10 15.98 -7.24
N ARG A 315 11.90 17.30 -7.25
CA ARG A 315 12.69 18.22 -6.42
C ARG A 315 12.61 17.78 -4.95
N LYS A 316 13.74 17.76 -4.25
CA LYS A 316 13.77 17.40 -2.83
C LYS A 316 12.95 18.40 -2.01
N GLN A 317 12.05 17.88 -1.17
CA GLN A 317 11.23 18.65 -0.23
C GLN A 317 11.61 18.21 1.19
N PRO A 318 12.60 18.88 1.82
CA PRO A 318 12.99 18.54 3.19
C PRO A 318 11.85 18.83 4.16
N SER A 319 11.58 17.89 5.06
CA SER A 319 10.55 18.05 6.09
C SER A 319 10.86 19.23 7.04
N SER A 320 9.84 20.01 7.37
CA SER A 320 9.90 21.10 8.35
C SER A 320 9.96 20.57 9.79
N ARG A 321 10.44 21.41 10.71
CA ARG A 321 10.19 21.18 12.15
C ARG A 321 8.84 21.77 12.55
N HIS A 322 8.25 21.26 13.61
CA HIS A 322 7.07 21.86 14.23
C HIS A 322 7.55 23.06 15.06
N PRO A 323 6.93 24.26 14.94
CA PRO A 323 7.45 25.50 15.53
C PRO A 323 7.59 25.43 17.06
N GLU A 324 6.70 24.70 17.73
CA GLU A 324 6.71 24.50 19.18
C GLU A 324 7.76 23.48 19.66
N LEU A 325 8.17 22.55 18.78
CA LEU A 325 9.09 21.46 19.15
C LEU A 325 10.54 21.87 18.82
N LYS A 326 11.04 22.80 19.64
CA LYS A 326 12.39 23.35 19.53
C LYS A 326 13.44 22.29 19.90
N PRO A 327 14.61 22.26 19.23
CA PRO A 327 15.70 21.37 19.61
C PRO A 327 16.10 21.56 21.07
N TYR A 328 16.47 20.49 21.75
CA TYR A 328 16.96 20.50 23.14
C TYR A 328 15.99 21.07 24.18
N LYS A 329 14.69 21.15 23.86
CA LYS A 329 13.62 21.47 24.80
C LYS A 329 12.74 20.23 25.03
N SER A 330 12.18 20.14 26.23
CA SER A 330 11.28 19.03 26.59
C SER A 330 10.00 19.08 25.76
N ILE A 331 9.68 17.97 25.10
CA ILE A 331 8.44 17.77 24.38
C ILE A 331 7.28 17.57 25.37
N PHE A 332 7.52 16.91 26.52
CA PHE A 332 6.51 16.78 27.57
C PHE A 332 6.00 18.14 28.06
N GLU A 333 6.88 19.10 28.31
CA GLU A 333 6.50 20.45 28.76
C GLU A 333 5.68 21.23 27.70
N VAL A 334 5.84 20.89 26.42
CA VAL A 334 4.99 21.43 25.34
C VAL A 334 3.61 20.77 25.37
N ILE A 335 3.57 19.44 25.41
CA ILE A 335 2.32 18.66 25.41
C ILE A 335 1.45 19.00 26.64
N ILE A 336 2.07 19.27 27.79
CA ILE A 336 1.37 19.71 29.02
C ILE A 336 0.56 20.98 28.79
N LYS A 337 1.07 21.90 27.96
CA LYS A 337 0.45 23.19 27.70
C LYS A 337 -0.60 23.12 26.60
N LYS A 338 -0.36 22.31 25.56
CA LYS A 338 -1.27 22.13 24.43
C LYS A 338 -0.99 20.85 23.67
N ASP A 339 -2.02 20.31 23.04
CA ASP A 339 -1.89 19.18 22.14
C ASP A 339 -1.03 19.56 20.91
N VAL A 340 -0.32 18.59 20.36
CA VAL A 340 0.54 18.77 19.19
C VAL A 340 0.12 17.83 18.08
N LEU A 341 -0.09 18.36 16.88
CA LEU A 341 -0.36 17.58 15.67
C LEU A 341 0.84 17.63 14.73
N LEU A 342 1.30 16.46 14.30
CA LEU A 342 2.36 16.30 13.32
C LEU A 342 1.81 15.73 12.02
N HIS A 343 2.22 16.28 10.89
CA HIS A 343 1.80 15.83 9.55
C HIS A 343 3.00 15.41 8.69
N TYR A 344 3.19 14.10 8.56
CA TYR A 344 4.23 13.52 7.73
C TYR A 344 3.79 13.50 6.25
N PRO A 345 4.71 13.56 5.28
CA PRO A 345 6.15 13.82 5.41
C PRO A 345 6.50 15.32 5.49
N TYR A 346 5.51 16.21 5.55
CA TYR A 346 5.72 17.67 5.56
C TYR A 346 6.48 18.14 6.80
N GLN A 347 6.25 17.50 7.93
CA GLN A 347 7.00 17.66 9.16
C GLN A 347 7.87 16.43 9.44
N THR A 348 8.94 16.61 10.20
CA THR A 348 9.90 15.52 10.46
C THR A 348 9.36 14.49 11.45
N PHE A 349 9.53 13.21 11.10
CA PHE A 349 9.26 12.07 11.98
C PHE A 349 10.20 12.03 13.20
N ASN A 350 11.30 12.78 13.17
CA ASN A 350 12.24 12.85 14.29
C ASN A 350 11.58 13.36 15.58
N HIS A 351 10.53 14.18 15.51
CA HIS A 351 9.84 14.64 16.73
C HIS A 351 9.25 13.49 17.55
N LEU A 352 8.67 12.49 16.87
CA LEU A 352 8.14 11.31 17.54
C LEU A 352 9.27 10.44 18.12
N ILE A 353 10.40 10.36 17.42
CA ILE A 353 11.60 9.66 17.93
C ILE A 353 12.14 10.39 19.15
N ASP A 354 12.21 11.72 19.12
CA ASP A 354 12.71 12.54 20.22
C ASP A 354 11.76 12.47 21.42
N PHE A 355 10.45 12.37 21.21
CA PHE A 355 9.46 12.11 22.27
C PHE A 355 9.73 10.77 22.98
N LEU A 356 9.97 9.70 22.23
CA LEU A 356 10.31 8.39 22.81
C LEU A 356 11.69 8.39 23.46
N ARG A 357 12.67 9.12 22.92
CA ARG A 357 14.01 9.24 23.52
C ARG A 357 13.98 10.00 24.83
N GLU A 358 13.25 11.10 24.89
CA GLU A 358 13.03 11.84 26.13
C GLU A 358 12.36 10.93 27.16
N ALA A 359 11.32 10.20 26.75
CA ALA A 359 10.67 9.23 27.61
C ALA A 359 11.60 8.12 28.09
N ALA A 360 12.57 7.70 27.27
CA ALA A 360 13.54 6.67 27.62
C ALA A 360 14.56 7.12 28.68
N ILE A 361 14.88 8.42 28.75
CA ILE A 361 15.90 8.95 29.67
C ILE A 361 15.31 9.68 30.89
N ASP A 362 14.08 10.22 30.82
CA ASP A 362 13.47 10.93 31.94
C ASP A 362 13.29 9.99 33.16
N PRO A 363 13.93 10.26 34.32
CA PRO A 363 13.81 9.43 35.52
C PRO A 363 12.40 9.43 36.13
N LYS A 364 11.56 10.40 35.75
CA LYS A 364 10.15 10.49 36.18
C LYS A 364 9.26 9.54 35.39
N VAL A 365 9.63 9.15 34.17
CA VAL A 365 8.85 8.17 33.39
C VAL A 365 8.96 6.79 34.02
N LYS A 366 7.82 6.10 34.16
CA LYS A 366 7.72 4.77 34.77
C LYS A 366 7.25 3.71 33.79
N VAL A 367 6.30 4.03 32.92
CA VAL A 367 5.68 3.06 32.00
C VAL A 367 5.71 3.63 30.58
N ILE A 368 6.05 2.77 29.62
CA ILE A 368 5.91 3.03 28.18
C ILE A 368 5.19 1.83 27.54
N LYS A 369 4.04 2.05 26.92
CA LYS A 369 3.34 1.07 26.10
C LYS A 369 3.27 1.52 24.65
N ILE A 370 3.50 0.64 23.68
CA ILE A 370 3.48 1.01 22.25
C ILE A 370 3.01 -0.14 21.36
N SER A 371 2.24 0.18 20.32
CA SER A 371 1.81 -0.79 19.30
C SER A 371 2.66 -0.71 18.03
N LEU A 372 3.35 -1.80 17.69
CA LEU A 372 4.21 -1.92 16.52
C LEU A 372 3.63 -2.92 15.52
N TYR A 373 3.16 -2.41 14.38
CA TYR A 373 2.63 -3.22 13.28
C TYR A 373 3.73 -3.67 12.29
N ARG A 374 4.72 -2.81 12.04
CA ARG A 374 5.86 -3.02 11.13
C ARG A 374 7.06 -2.20 11.59
N VAL A 375 8.22 -2.82 11.68
CA VAL A 375 9.45 -2.19 12.19
C VAL A 375 10.50 -2.10 11.07
N ALA A 376 11.17 -0.95 10.94
CA ALA A 376 12.28 -0.81 10.01
C ALA A 376 13.49 -1.66 10.44
N LYS A 377 14.30 -2.17 9.49
CA LYS A 377 15.47 -3.02 9.79
C LYS A 377 16.46 -2.40 10.79
N ASN A 378 16.58 -1.08 10.83
CA ASN A 378 17.40 -0.32 11.78
C ASN A 378 16.55 0.76 12.46
N SER A 379 15.51 0.36 13.20
CA SER A 379 14.53 1.29 13.75
C SER A 379 15.07 2.05 14.98
N LYS A 380 15.03 3.39 14.91
CA LYS A 380 15.38 4.26 16.04
C LYS A 380 14.33 4.21 17.14
N VAL A 381 13.09 3.87 16.78
CA VAL A 381 11.99 3.60 17.73
C VAL A 381 12.36 2.42 18.63
N ILE A 382 12.78 1.29 18.06
CA ILE A 382 13.21 0.12 18.84
C ILE A 382 14.37 0.46 19.77
N ASN A 383 15.39 1.16 19.25
CA ASN A 383 16.54 1.56 20.07
C ASN A 383 16.12 2.44 21.27
N ALA A 384 15.14 3.34 21.09
CA ALA A 384 14.61 4.15 22.18
C ALA A 384 13.91 3.28 23.25
N LEU A 385 13.15 2.27 22.83
CA LEU A 385 12.45 1.35 23.74
C LEU A 385 13.44 0.45 24.52
N ILE A 386 14.47 -0.07 23.86
CA ILE A 386 15.55 -0.83 24.50
C ILE A 386 16.26 0.03 25.55
N ASN A 387 16.60 1.28 25.20
CA ASN A 387 17.21 2.20 26.16
C ASN A 387 16.28 2.54 27.34
N ALA A 388 14.97 2.62 27.11
CA ALA A 388 14.00 2.86 28.19
C ALA A 388 13.98 1.68 29.18
N ALA A 389 13.97 0.44 28.68
CA ALA A 389 14.03 -0.76 29.51
C ALA A 389 15.36 -0.84 30.30
N LYS A 390 16.50 -0.58 29.64
CA LYS A 390 17.81 -0.49 30.31
C LYS A 390 17.87 0.58 31.41
N ASN A 391 17.10 1.66 31.26
CA ASN A 391 16.94 2.70 32.26
C ASN A 391 15.86 2.38 33.33
N GLY A 392 15.44 1.11 33.45
CA GLY A 392 14.56 0.62 34.51
C GLY A 392 13.08 1.00 34.36
N LYS A 393 12.63 1.32 33.14
CA LYS A 393 11.22 1.63 32.84
C LYS A 393 10.46 0.35 32.51
N ASP A 394 9.20 0.26 32.89
CA ASP A 394 8.31 -0.82 32.45
C ASP A 394 7.89 -0.55 31.00
N VAL A 395 8.50 -1.30 30.07
CA VAL A 395 8.24 -1.16 28.63
C VAL A 395 7.45 -2.36 28.15
N SER A 396 6.28 -2.09 27.57
CA SER A 396 5.43 -3.10 26.93
C SER A 396 5.21 -2.79 25.45
N VAL A 397 5.46 -3.77 24.60
CA VAL A 397 5.34 -3.65 23.14
C VAL A 397 4.31 -4.65 22.63
N MET A 398 3.34 -4.15 21.90
CA MET A 398 2.36 -4.97 21.19
C MET A 398 2.81 -5.17 19.73
N VAL A 399 3.13 -6.39 19.34
CA VAL A 399 3.63 -6.74 18.00
C VAL A 399 2.59 -7.56 17.24
N GLU A 400 2.26 -7.13 16.02
CA GLU A 400 1.41 -7.91 15.12
C GLU A 400 2.25 -8.95 14.35
N LEU A 401 2.19 -10.23 14.74
CA LEU A 401 2.90 -11.31 14.04
C LEU A 401 2.25 -11.63 12.67
N GLN A 402 0.97 -11.33 12.47
CA GLN A 402 0.22 -11.67 11.26
C GLN A 402 0.22 -10.56 10.19
N ALA A 403 1.18 -9.62 10.29
CA ALA A 403 1.40 -8.60 9.27
C ALA A 403 2.06 -9.24 8.05
N ARG A 404 1.31 -9.28 6.93
CA ARG A 404 1.75 -9.94 5.69
C ARG A 404 3.14 -9.48 5.24
N PHE A 405 3.99 -10.46 4.93
CA PHE A 405 5.34 -10.33 4.36
C PHE A 405 6.44 -9.86 5.33
N ASP A 406 6.10 -9.57 6.59
CA ASP A 406 7.04 -9.12 7.61
C ASP A 406 7.09 -10.10 8.81
N GLU A 407 6.51 -11.29 8.68
CA GLU A 407 6.36 -12.24 9.78
C GLU A 407 7.72 -12.63 10.39
N GLU A 408 8.69 -13.00 9.55
CA GLU A 408 10.05 -13.34 10.00
C GLU A 408 10.75 -12.15 10.68
N ALA A 409 10.57 -10.94 10.15
CA ALA A 409 11.17 -9.74 10.71
C ALA A 409 10.55 -9.37 12.07
N ASN A 410 9.23 -9.49 12.20
CA ASN A 410 8.51 -9.22 13.44
C ASN A 410 8.85 -10.27 14.52
N ILE A 411 9.01 -11.54 14.16
CA ILE A 411 9.48 -12.59 15.09
C ILE A 411 10.89 -12.28 15.59
N LYS A 412 11.80 -11.89 14.68
CA LYS A 412 13.16 -11.51 15.06
C LYS A 412 13.17 -10.35 16.05
N TRP A 413 12.42 -9.28 15.77
CA TRP A 413 12.31 -8.13 16.66
C TRP A 413 11.67 -8.47 18.00
N ALA A 414 10.65 -9.33 18.01
CA ALA A 414 10.02 -9.77 19.26
C ALA A 414 11.03 -10.47 20.18
N ASN A 415 11.87 -11.35 19.62
CA ASN A 415 12.94 -12.01 20.38
C ASN A 415 13.98 -11.00 20.89
N GLU A 416 14.41 -10.07 20.04
CA GLU A 416 15.39 -9.04 20.42
C GLU A 416 14.89 -8.12 21.54
N LEU A 417 13.64 -7.65 21.44
CA LEU A 417 12.99 -6.85 22.48
C LEU A 417 12.86 -7.63 23.80
N SER A 418 12.41 -8.89 23.72
CA SER A 418 12.23 -9.73 24.91
C SER A 418 13.55 -9.99 25.63
N ASN A 419 14.66 -10.17 24.89
CA ASN A 419 15.99 -10.37 25.48
C ASN A 419 16.49 -9.12 26.25
N GLU A 420 16.00 -7.95 25.88
CA GLU A 420 16.34 -6.67 26.52
C GLU A 420 15.38 -6.31 27.69
N GLY A 421 14.58 -7.27 28.16
CA GLY A 421 13.68 -7.10 29.31
C GLY A 421 12.35 -6.39 28.99
N ILE A 422 12.04 -6.19 27.71
CA ILE A 422 10.79 -5.58 27.26
C ILE A 422 9.69 -6.64 27.22
N LYS A 423 8.51 -6.33 27.78
CA LYS A 423 7.34 -7.20 27.71
C LYS A 423 6.74 -7.17 26.31
N VAL A 424 6.87 -8.27 25.57
CA VAL A 424 6.30 -8.40 24.22
C VAL A 424 4.98 -9.17 24.26
N SER A 425 3.94 -8.59 23.70
CA SER A 425 2.61 -9.19 23.56
C SER A 425 2.20 -9.27 22.09
N PHE A 426 1.51 -10.34 21.70
CA PHE A 426 1.13 -10.61 20.30
C PHE A 426 -0.36 -10.39 19.99
N GLY A 427 -1.10 -9.81 20.93
CA GLY A 427 -2.55 -9.62 20.84
C GLY A 427 -3.32 -10.94 20.91
N TYR A 428 -4.61 -10.88 20.59
CA TYR A 428 -5.49 -12.06 20.59
C TYR A 428 -5.50 -12.78 19.24
N ARG A 429 -5.57 -14.11 19.31
CA ARG A 429 -5.73 -14.95 18.13
C ARG A 429 -7.06 -14.61 17.43
N GLY A 430 -6.96 -14.09 16.20
CA GLY A 430 -8.11 -13.76 15.35
C GLY A 430 -8.50 -12.28 15.33
N LEU A 431 -7.88 -11.42 16.13
CA LEU A 431 -8.06 -9.96 16.07
C LEU A 431 -6.73 -9.28 15.78
N LYS A 432 -6.60 -8.69 14.59
CA LYS A 432 -5.37 -7.99 14.21
C LYS A 432 -5.30 -6.60 14.83
N ILE A 433 -4.11 -6.23 15.30
CA ILE A 433 -3.85 -4.93 15.91
C ILE A 433 -3.34 -3.98 14.84
N HIS A 434 -4.17 -3.00 14.50
CA HIS A 434 -3.85 -2.01 13.47
C HIS A 434 -3.95 -0.58 14.01
N SER A 435 -4.18 -0.38 15.30
CA SER A 435 -3.98 0.90 15.98
C SER A 435 -2.50 1.32 15.98
N LYS A 436 -2.23 2.62 15.99
CA LYS A 436 -0.87 3.19 16.10
C LYS A 436 -0.79 4.14 17.28
N ILE A 437 -0.70 3.54 18.46
CA ILE A 437 -0.74 4.24 19.72
C ILE A 437 0.53 4.03 20.53
N CYS A 438 0.86 5.04 21.34
CA CYS A 438 1.83 4.94 22.42
C CYS A 438 1.22 5.60 23.66
N TYR A 439 1.48 5.04 24.82
CA TYR A 439 1.08 5.55 26.13
C TYR A 439 2.31 5.64 27.02
N ILE A 440 2.44 6.75 27.74
CA ILE A 440 3.57 7.02 28.64
C ILE A 440 3.03 7.54 29.97
N SER A 441 3.49 6.96 31.07
CA SER A 441 3.16 7.42 32.42
C SER A 441 4.39 8.02 33.09
N ARG A 442 4.28 9.28 33.53
CA ARG A 442 5.34 10.07 34.16
C ARG A 442 4.91 10.48 35.57
N ARG A 443 5.75 10.20 36.57
CA ARG A 443 5.49 10.56 37.97
C ARG A 443 5.75 12.05 38.21
N GLU A 444 4.75 12.78 38.69
CA GLU A 444 4.84 14.19 39.08
C GLU A 444 4.41 14.34 40.55
N GLY A 445 5.41 14.43 41.45
CA GLY A 445 5.15 14.39 42.89
C GLY A 445 4.52 13.05 43.30
N ASN A 446 3.31 13.11 43.87
CA ASN A 446 2.54 11.94 44.31
C ASN A 446 1.54 11.43 43.26
N SER A 447 1.42 12.08 42.10
CA SER A 447 0.51 11.67 41.03
C SER A 447 1.27 11.22 39.79
N PHE A 448 0.52 10.65 38.84
CA PHE A 448 1.01 10.33 37.52
C PHE A 448 0.36 11.27 36.51
N ARG A 449 1.18 11.83 35.63
CA ARG A 449 0.73 12.48 34.41
C ARG A 449 0.91 11.51 33.25
N GLU A 450 -0.14 11.36 32.48
CA GLU A 450 -0.21 10.44 31.35
C GLU A 450 -0.09 11.20 30.04
N PHE A 451 0.57 10.58 29.07
CA PHE A 451 0.76 11.10 27.72
C PHE A 451 0.39 10.01 26.72
N ALA A 452 -0.21 10.42 25.61
CA ALA A 452 -0.58 9.51 24.55
C ALA A 452 -0.15 10.05 23.19
N HIS A 453 0.23 9.12 22.31
CA HIS A 453 0.30 9.31 20.89
C HIS A 453 -0.84 8.55 20.21
N VAL A 454 -1.55 9.18 19.28
CA VAL A 454 -2.49 8.50 18.37
C VAL A 454 -2.17 8.89 16.93
N GLY A 455 -1.80 7.90 16.11
CA GLY A 455 -1.41 8.10 14.72
C GLY A 455 -2.35 7.44 13.71
N THR A 456 -2.39 8.01 12.49
CA THR A 456 -3.04 7.38 11.34
C THR A 456 -2.17 6.32 10.66
N GLY A 457 -0.86 6.36 10.89
CA GLY A 457 0.15 5.50 10.27
C GLY A 457 1.17 4.93 11.25
N ASN A 458 1.98 3.99 10.75
CA ASN A 458 2.93 3.17 11.53
C ASN A 458 4.13 3.95 12.07
N PHE A 459 4.72 3.44 13.14
CA PHE A 459 6.01 3.89 13.68
C PHE A 459 7.19 3.42 12.80
N ASN A 460 7.22 3.86 11.54
CA ASN A 460 8.24 3.44 10.57
C ASN A 460 8.82 4.65 9.82
N GLU A 461 10.11 4.89 10.04
CA GLU A 461 10.83 6.06 9.54
C GLU A 461 10.90 6.09 8.00
N SER A 462 10.95 4.91 7.38
CA SER A 462 11.02 4.78 5.92
C SER A 462 9.68 5.14 5.29
N THR A 463 8.57 4.64 5.83
CA THR A 463 7.24 4.96 5.31
C THR A 463 6.84 6.40 5.58
N ALA A 464 7.25 6.98 6.71
CA ALA A 464 6.95 8.38 7.07
C ALA A 464 7.51 9.42 6.07
N ARG A 465 8.41 9.02 5.16
CA ARG A 465 8.93 9.89 4.08
C ARG A 465 8.07 9.90 2.81
N ILE A 466 7.20 8.91 2.65
CA ILE A 466 6.44 8.68 1.42
C ILE A 466 4.93 8.71 1.71
N TYR A 467 4.50 8.31 2.90
CA TYR A 467 3.10 8.25 3.32
C TYR A 467 2.71 9.56 4.00
N THR A 468 1.51 10.06 3.68
CA THR A 468 0.94 11.17 4.44
C THR A 468 0.25 10.62 5.69
N ASP A 469 0.66 11.08 6.87
CA ASP A 469 0.13 10.59 8.14
C ASP A 469 0.03 11.70 9.18
N LEU A 470 -1.01 11.65 10.00
CA LEU A 470 -1.20 12.52 11.16
C LEU A 470 -0.82 11.79 12.45
N SER A 471 -0.25 12.53 13.38
CA SER A 471 0.23 12.04 14.66
C SER A 471 -0.10 13.07 15.74
N LEU A 472 -1.07 12.72 16.60
CA LEU A 472 -1.47 13.53 17.75
C LEU A 472 -0.63 13.13 18.96
N LEU A 473 -0.03 14.12 19.64
CA LEU A 473 0.57 13.99 20.95
C LEU A 473 -0.28 14.79 21.95
N THR A 474 -0.75 14.16 23.03
CA THR A 474 -1.67 14.76 23.98
C THR A 474 -1.41 14.30 25.41
N CYS A 475 -1.72 15.14 26.39
CA CYS A 475 -1.84 14.77 27.81
C CYS A 475 -3.27 14.92 28.35
N ASN A 476 -4.26 14.98 27.45
CA ASN A 476 -5.67 15.04 27.83
C ASN A 476 -6.05 13.77 28.61
N SER A 477 -6.54 13.93 29.84
CA SER A 477 -6.83 12.81 30.75
C SER A 477 -7.88 11.85 30.20
N ASP A 478 -8.88 12.35 29.48
CA ASP A 478 -9.95 11.51 28.92
C ASP A 478 -9.41 10.63 27.78
N ILE A 479 -8.53 11.17 26.93
CA ILE A 479 -7.91 10.43 25.83
C ILE A 479 -6.87 9.44 26.37
N THR A 480 -6.00 9.89 27.26
CA THR A 480 -4.90 9.07 27.81
C THR A 480 -5.42 7.88 28.61
N ASP A 481 -6.46 8.07 29.42
CA ASP A 481 -7.12 6.99 30.15
C ASP A 481 -7.75 5.96 29.20
N GLU A 482 -8.42 6.39 28.14
CA GLU A 482 -9.00 5.45 27.17
C GLU A 482 -7.93 4.74 26.33
N VAL A 483 -6.81 5.39 25.97
CA VAL A 483 -5.67 4.72 25.31
C VAL A 483 -5.08 3.64 26.23
N ARG A 484 -4.95 3.91 27.53
CA ARG A 484 -4.51 2.92 28.53
C ARG A 484 -5.45 1.72 28.60
N ARG A 485 -6.77 1.95 28.59
CA ARG A 485 -7.78 0.88 28.53
C ARG A 485 -7.67 0.05 27.24
N VAL A 486 -7.35 0.67 26.11
CA VAL A 486 -7.12 -0.07 24.86
C VAL A 486 -5.89 -0.98 24.96
N PHE A 487 -4.79 -0.54 25.59
CA PHE A 487 -3.66 -1.44 25.86
C PHE A 487 -4.07 -2.61 26.77
N ASN A 488 -4.84 -2.36 27.82
CA ASN A 488 -5.34 -3.42 28.70
C ASN A 488 -6.21 -4.44 27.93
N LEU A 489 -7.05 -3.95 27.02
CA LEU A 489 -7.81 -4.81 26.10
C LEU A 489 -6.85 -5.68 25.29
N MET A 490 -5.86 -5.10 24.59
CA MET A 490 -4.93 -5.88 23.77
C MET A 490 -4.08 -6.89 24.57
N GLU A 491 -3.87 -6.65 25.86
CA GLU A 491 -3.06 -7.48 26.76
C GLU A 491 -3.79 -8.67 27.37
N GLY A 492 -5.11 -8.80 27.23
CA GLY A 492 -5.83 -9.92 27.86
C GLY A 492 -6.95 -9.51 28.83
N ASN A 493 -7.04 -8.25 29.24
CA ASN A 493 -7.92 -7.84 30.32
C ASN A 493 -9.34 -7.50 29.81
N PHE A 494 -10.21 -8.51 29.83
CA PHE A 494 -11.59 -8.46 29.30
C PHE A 494 -12.60 -7.71 30.18
N THR A 495 -12.18 -6.74 30.98
CA THR A 495 -13.14 -5.87 31.66
C THR A 495 -13.94 -5.11 30.58
N PRO A 496 -15.28 -5.12 30.59
CA PRO A 496 -16.07 -4.38 29.62
C PRO A 496 -15.82 -2.88 29.80
N TYR A 497 -14.90 -2.32 29.00
CA TYR A 497 -14.57 -0.91 29.02
C TYR A 497 -15.60 -0.12 28.21
N HIS A 498 -16.22 0.87 28.85
CA HIS A 498 -16.97 1.89 28.15
C HIS A 498 -16.00 2.96 27.62
N TYR A 499 -16.05 3.20 26.31
CA TYR A 499 -15.29 4.25 25.62
C TYR A 499 -16.23 5.39 25.24
N LYS A 500 -16.14 6.49 25.99
CA LYS A 500 -16.92 7.73 25.81
C LYS A 500 -16.28 8.61 24.72
N HIS A 501 -14.96 8.61 24.59
CA HIS A 501 -14.23 9.53 23.73
C HIS A 501 -13.77 8.85 22.43
N LEU A 502 -12.89 7.86 22.52
CA LEU A 502 -12.36 7.08 21.41
C LEU A 502 -13.43 6.25 20.71
N LEU A 503 -13.27 6.15 19.39
CA LEU A 503 -13.91 5.15 18.56
C LEU A 503 -12.97 3.95 18.47
N VAL A 504 -13.36 2.84 19.07
CA VAL A 504 -12.55 1.61 19.15
C VAL A 504 -13.27 0.49 18.41
N SER A 505 -12.59 -0.09 17.42
CA SER A 505 -13.05 -1.32 16.77
C SER A 505 -12.57 -2.55 17.55
N PRO A 506 -13.36 -3.64 17.61
CA PRO A 506 -14.70 -3.80 17.07
C PRO A 506 -15.84 -3.43 18.05
N ILE A 507 -15.57 -2.54 19.01
CA ILE A 507 -16.43 -2.32 20.18
C ILE A 507 -17.55 -1.32 19.89
N ASN A 508 -17.20 -0.08 19.50
CA ASN A 508 -18.18 1.01 19.38
C ASN A 508 -18.08 1.78 18.05
N MET A 509 -17.06 1.52 17.22
CA MET A 509 -16.74 2.35 16.06
C MET A 509 -17.90 2.42 15.06
N ARG A 510 -18.40 1.26 14.59
CA ARG A 510 -19.54 1.15 13.67
C ARG A 510 -20.76 1.90 14.19
N THR A 511 -21.22 1.56 15.39
CA THR A 511 -22.42 2.15 16.00
C THR A 511 -22.28 3.67 16.16
N ARG A 512 -21.11 4.16 16.57
CA ARG A 512 -20.90 5.60 16.76
C ARG A 512 -20.80 6.36 15.45
N VAL A 513 -20.14 5.82 14.42
CA VAL A 513 -20.12 6.43 13.08
C VAL A 513 -21.54 6.48 12.50
N THR A 514 -22.29 5.37 12.55
CA THR A 514 -23.69 5.34 12.12
C THR A 514 -24.55 6.36 12.86
N ARG A 515 -24.36 6.51 14.18
CA ARG A 515 -25.06 7.52 15.00
C ARG A 515 -24.74 8.95 14.56
N MET A 516 -23.49 9.26 14.23
CA MET A 516 -23.10 10.58 13.74
C MET A 516 -23.73 10.88 12.38
N ILE A 517 -23.75 9.91 11.45
CA ILE A 517 -24.45 10.07 10.16
C ILE A 517 -25.95 10.32 10.38
N ASN A 518 -26.59 9.54 11.27
CA ASN A 518 -28.01 9.74 11.60
C ASN A 518 -28.26 11.10 12.26
N GLN A 519 -27.29 11.66 13.01
CA GLN A 519 -27.41 13.00 13.57
C GLN A 519 -27.43 14.06 12.48
N GLU A 520 -26.56 13.96 11.47
CA GLU A 520 -26.58 14.89 10.34
C GLU A 520 -27.88 14.78 9.52
N ILE A 521 -28.41 13.56 9.34
CA ILE A 521 -29.73 13.35 8.74
C ILE A 521 -30.82 14.10 9.51
N ARG A 522 -30.82 14.01 10.85
CA ARG A 522 -31.81 14.73 11.68
C ARG A 522 -31.62 16.24 11.57
N ASN A 523 -30.38 16.72 11.63
CA ASN A 523 -30.08 18.15 11.48
C ASN A 523 -30.64 18.68 10.16
N ALA A 524 -30.37 18.01 9.04
CA ALA A 524 -30.85 18.46 7.73
C ALA A 524 -32.39 18.46 7.63
N ARG A 525 -33.06 17.43 8.17
CA ARG A 525 -34.54 17.38 8.23
C ARG A 525 -35.14 18.49 9.10
N ASP A 526 -34.44 18.91 10.14
CA ASP A 526 -34.80 20.05 10.99
C ASP A 526 -34.43 21.41 10.36
N GLY A 527 -33.91 21.45 9.13
CA GLY A 527 -33.43 22.68 8.47
C GLY A 527 -32.14 23.25 9.06
N LYS A 528 -31.41 22.48 9.88
CA LYS A 528 -30.14 22.88 10.49
C LYS A 528 -28.96 22.55 9.57
N PRO A 529 -27.84 23.28 9.65
CA PRO A 529 -26.62 22.97 8.92
C PRO A 529 -26.15 21.52 9.14
N ALA A 530 -25.92 20.81 8.04
CA ALA A 530 -25.52 19.40 8.06
C ALA A 530 -24.56 19.09 6.90
N TYR A 531 -23.40 18.51 7.23
CA TYR A 531 -22.44 18.02 6.25
C TYR A 531 -21.59 16.89 6.84
N ILE A 532 -21.05 16.04 5.96
CA ILE A 532 -20.16 14.93 6.30
C ILE A 532 -18.96 14.95 5.34
N HIS A 533 -17.77 15.20 5.87
CA HIS A 533 -16.53 15.23 5.07
C HIS A 533 -15.59 14.13 5.53
N LEU A 534 -15.28 13.19 4.63
CA LEU A 534 -14.50 11.99 4.93
C LEU A 534 -13.25 11.94 4.05
N LYS A 535 -12.09 11.77 4.66
CA LYS A 535 -10.85 11.39 3.96
C LYS A 535 -10.45 10.00 4.43
N LEU A 536 -10.33 9.05 3.51
CA LEU A 536 -10.01 7.65 3.83
C LEU A 536 -9.14 7.02 2.74
N ASN A 537 -8.50 5.90 3.07
CA ASN A 537 -7.91 5.05 2.03
C ASN A 537 -8.97 4.19 1.36
N SER A 538 -9.98 3.73 2.10
CA SER A 538 -11.03 2.88 1.55
C SER A 538 -12.39 3.08 2.24
N LEU A 539 -13.45 2.97 1.45
CA LEU A 539 -14.86 3.01 1.87
C LEU A 539 -15.63 1.93 1.10
N ILE A 540 -15.95 0.82 1.77
CA ILE A 540 -16.60 -0.34 1.14
C ILE A 540 -17.49 -1.13 2.12
N ASP A 541 -17.84 -0.53 3.26
CA ASP A 541 -18.80 -1.11 4.20
C ASP A 541 -20.25 -0.89 3.74
N PRO A 542 -21.05 -1.96 3.50
CA PRO A 542 -22.40 -1.81 2.94
C PRO A 542 -23.35 -0.99 3.83
N GLU A 543 -23.26 -1.14 5.16
CA GLU A 543 -24.16 -0.45 6.10
C GLU A 543 -23.87 1.05 6.11
N ILE A 544 -22.58 1.42 6.21
CA ILE A 544 -22.15 2.81 6.17
C ILE A 544 -22.44 3.44 4.80
N MET A 545 -22.17 2.75 3.69
CA MET A 545 -22.48 3.28 2.36
C MET A 545 -23.97 3.53 2.15
N ASN A 546 -24.83 2.62 2.64
CA ASN A 546 -26.28 2.82 2.63
C ASN A 546 -26.70 4.02 3.48
N LYS A 547 -26.06 4.22 4.64
CA LYS A 547 -26.31 5.38 5.50
C LYS A 547 -25.89 6.69 4.83
N LEU A 548 -24.80 6.70 4.07
CA LEU A 548 -24.40 7.87 3.27
C LEU A 548 -25.42 8.17 2.16
N TYR A 549 -25.98 7.17 1.48
CA TYR A 549 -27.09 7.41 0.54
C TYR A 549 -28.35 7.95 1.23
N GLN A 550 -28.68 7.47 2.43
CA GLN A 550 -29.80 8.03 3.21
C GLN A 550 -29.56 9.49 3.61
N ALA A 551 -28.33 9.82 3.98
CA ALA A 551 -27.91 11.19 4.28
C ALA A 551 -27.99 12.10 3.06
N SER A 552 -27.49 11.65 1.90
CA SER A 552 -27.64 12.40 0.66
C SER A 552 -29.11 12.66 0.29
N LYS A 553 -30.00 11.68 0.49
CA LYS A 553 -31.45 11.85 0.23
C LYS A 553 -32.15 12.80 1.19
N SER A 554 -31.50 13.13 2.31
CA SER A 554 -32.00 14.08 3.31
C SER A 554 -31.25 15.41 3.23
N ASP A 555 -30.70 15.76 2.06
CA ASP A 555 -29.99 17.02 1.78
C ASP A 555 -28.74 17.30 2.62
N VAL A 556 -28.11 16.25 3.16
CA VAL A 556 -26.79 16.37 3.80
C VAL A 556 -25.71 16.48 2.72
N GLU A 557 -24.88 17.53 2.77
CA GLU A 557 -23.70 17.66 1.90
C GLU A 557 -22.63 16.62 2.29
N ILE A 558 -22.17 15.81 1.34
CA ILE A 558 -21.17 14.76 1.59
C ILE A 558 -19.97 14.91 0.64
N LYS A 559 -18.78 15.08 1.22
CA LYS A 559 -17.51 15.17 0.48
C LYS A 559 -16.60 13.99 0.84
N LEU A 560 -16.26 13.16 -0.14
CA LEU A 560 -15.48 11.94 0.04
C LEU A 560 -14.12 12.07 -0.67
N ASN A 561 -13.01 12.12 0.08
CA ASN A 561 -11.65 12.02 -0.46
C ASN A 561 -11.11 10.60 -0.23
N ILE A 562 -11.30 9.70 -1.20
CA ILE A 562 -11.00 8.28 -1.08
C ILE A 562 -9.91 7.88 -2.07
N ARG A 563 -8.68 7.69 -1.60
CA ARG A 563 -7.56 7.41 -2.53
C ARG A 563 -7.57 6.01 -3.13
N GLY A 564 -8.14 5.02 -2.43
CA GLY A 564 -8.15 3.61 -2.83
C GLY A 564 -9.53 3.13 -3.30
N ILE A 565 -10.07 2.14 -2.58
CA ILE A 565 -11.35 1.48 -2.90
C ILE A 565 -12.51 2.36 -2.41
N CYS A 566 -13.41 2.72 -3.32
CA CYS A 566 -14.68 3.36 -3.01
C CYS A 566 -15.83 2.55 -3.64
N GLY A 567 -16.76 2.07 -2.80
CA GLY A 567 -17.97 1.37 -3.25
C GLY A 567 -19.15 2.31 -3.52
N VAL A 568 -19.07 3.57 -3.08
CA VAL A 568 -20.12 4.58 -3.28
C VAL A 568 -20.12 5.03 -4.74
N LYS A 569 -21.29 5.03 -5.37
CA LYS A 569 -21.54 5.68 -6.66
C LYS A 569 -22.02 7.09 -6.37
N SER A 570 -21.17 8.10 -6.57
CA SER A 570 -21.53 9.52 -6.40
C SER A 570 -22.32 10.06 -7.60
N GLY A 571 -23.09 11.14 -7.41
CA GLY A 571 -23.75 11.88 -8.50
C GLY A 571 -24.97 11.21 -9.15
N LEU A 572 -25.47 10.09 -8.63
CA LEU A 572 -26.69 9.44 -9.14
C LEU A 572 -27.95 10.20 -8.75
N LYS A 573 -28.78 10.49 -9.76
CA LYS A 573 -30.10 11.12 -9.59
C LYS A 573 -30.97 10.38 -8.56
N ASN A 574 -31.67 11.11 -7.70
CA ASN A 574 -32.55 10.59 -6.64
C ASN A 574 -31.87 9.65 -5.62
N ARG A 575 -30.53 9.62 -5.54
CA ARG A 575 -29.82 8.69 -4.64
C ARG A 575 -28.58 9.28 -3.97
N SER A 576 -27.74 9.96 -4.73
CA SER A 576 -26.43 10.43 -4.25
C SER A 576 -26.04 11.78 -4.87
N GLU A 577 -27.03 12.64 -5.14
CA GLU A 577 -26.83 13.96 -5.76
C GLU A 577 -25.97 14.87 -4.88
N ASN A 578 -26.09 14.73 -3.56
CA ASN A 578 -25.35 15.48 -2.55
C ASN A 578 -24.04 14.79 -2.13
N ILE A 579 -23.63 13.72 -2.84
CA ILE A 579 -22.34 13.05 -2.62
C ILE A 579 -21.38 13.43 -3.74
N GLU A 580 -20.30 14.10 -3.38
CA GLU A 580 -19.13 14.30 -4.22
C GLU A 580 -17.99 13.39 -3.77
N ALA A 581 -17.34 12.71 -4.71
CA ALA A 581 -16.22 11.83 -4.41
C ALA A 581 -15.01 12.15 -5.29
N LYS A 582 -13.86 12.38 -4.66
CA LYS A 582 -12.58 12.64 -5.29
C LYS A 582 -11.52 11.65 -4.80
N SER A 583 -10.47 11.53 -5.58
CA SER A 583 -9.24 10.83 -5.21
C SER A 583 -8.04 11.65 -5.58
N ILE A 584 -7.06 11.70 -4.70
CA ILE A 584 -5.78 12.36 -4.94
C ILE A 584 -4.68 11.31 -4.86
N LEU A 585 -3.84 11.29 -5.90
CA LEU A 585 -2.62 10.49 -6.01
C LEU A 585 -1.54 11.39 -6.59
N GLY A 586 -0.33 11.28 -6.06
CA GLY A 586 0.80 12.12 -6.46
C GLY A 586 2.10 11.59 -5.88
N ARG A 587 3.04 12.49 -5.59
CA ARG A 587 4.36 12.18 -5.01
C ARG A 587 4.24 11.38 -3.72
N TYR A 588 3.38 11.83 -2.80
CA TYR A 588 3.15 11.15 -1.53
C TYR A 588 1.93 10.25 -1.62
N LEU A 589 1.99 9.13 -0.91
CA LEU A 589 0.88 8.21 -0.76
C LEU A 589 -0.07 8.74 0.29
N GLU A 590 -1.24 9.22 -0.15
CA GLU A 590 -2.28 9.67 0.76
C GLU A 590 -2.68 8.56 1.74
N HIS A 591 -2.44 8.72 3.04
CA HIS A 591 -2.72 7.66 4.03
C HIS A 591 -3.50 8.14 5.26
N VAL A 592 -3.51 9.45 5.53
CA VAL A 592 -4.34 10.11 6.55
C VAL A 592 -5.81 9.71 6.43
N ARG A 593 -6.44 9.43 7.58
CA ARG A 593 -7.89 9.24 7.72
C ARG A 593 -8.47 10.32 8.61
N ILE A 594 -9.45 11.06 8.08
CA ILE A 594 -10.15 12.16 8.76
C ILE A 594 -11.65 11.94 8.63
N LEU A 595 -12.38 12.10 9.74
CA LEU A 595 -13.85 12.17 9.75
C LEU A 595 -14.27 13.52 10.31
N ILE A 596 -15.07 14.29 9.57
CA ILE A 596 -15.63 15.57 10.03
C ILE A 596 -17.16 15.52 9.85
N PHE A 597 -17.88 15.75 10.94
CA PHE A 597 -19.34 15.86 10.96
C PHE A 597 -19.73 17.26 11.41
N CYS A 598 -20.63 17.94 10.68
CA CYS A 598 -21.03 19.33 10.95
C CYS A 598 -21.58 19.53 12.36
N ASN A 599 -22.48 18.64 12.78
CA ASN A 599 -23.12 18.64 14.09
C ASN A 599 -23.69 20.02 14.45
N ASN A 600 -24.48 20.60 13.53
CA ASN A 600 -25.10 21.93 13.66
C ASN A 600 -24.07 23.05 13.92
N ASN A 601 -23.09 23.19 13.03
CA ASN A 601 -21.97 24.14 13.12
C ASN A 601 -21.08 24.00 14.37
N LYS A 602 -21.12 22.84 15.04
CA LYS A 602 -20.19 22.48 16.12
C LYS A 602 -19.44 21.21 15.69
N PRO A 603 -18.50 21.33 14.74
CA PRO A 603 -17.97 20.20 14.03
C PRO A 603 -17.30 19.20 14.97
N LYS A 604 -17.48 17.91 14.68
CA LYS A 604 -16.76 16.82 15.34
C LYS A 604 -15.72 16.27 14.38
N THR A 605 -14.46 16.52 14.71
CA THR A 605 -13.29 16.12 13.91
C THR A 605 -12.59 14.94 14.56
N PHE A 606 -12.24 13.95 13.76
CA PHE A 606 -11.54 12.75 14.21
C PHE A 606 -10.38 12.39 13.28
N ILE A 607 -9.33 11.81 13.85
CA ILE A 607 -8.23 11.16 13.11
C ILE A 607 -8.05 9.73 13.61
N GLY A 608 -7.61 8.80 12.77
CA GLY A 608 -7.45 7.43 13.22
C GLY A 608 -6.82 6.46 12.24
N SER A 609 -6.75 5.20 12.65
CA SER A 609 -6.16 4.12 11.87
C SER A 609 -7.15 3.38 10.97
N ALA A 610 -8.47 3.51 11.23
CA ALA A 610 -9.51 2.77 10.53
C ALA A 610 -9.97 3.41 9.21
N ASP A 611 -10.01 2.58 8.17
CA ASP A 611 -10.88 2.82 7.00
C ASP A 611 -12.33 2.37 7.29
N LEU A 612 -13.29 2.78 6.46
CA LEU A 612 -14.68 2.35 6.58
C LEU A 612 -14.91 1.07 5.75
N MET A 613 -14.28 -0.01 6.22
CA MET A 613 -14.42 -1.37 5.70
C MET A 613 -14.85 -2.32 6.83
N GLU A 614 -15.63 -3.36 6.52
CA GLU A 614 -16.11 -4.36 7.50
C GLU A 614 -14.99 -4.89 8.40
N ARG A 615 -13.84 -5.28 7.84
CA ARG A 615 -12.70 -5.77 8.64
C ARG A 615 -12.14 -4.73 9.62
N ASN A 616 -12.12 -3.45 9.24
CA ASN A 616 -11.60 -2.37 10.08
C ASN A 616 -12.61 -2.00 11.18
N LEU A 617 -13.90 -2.17 10.90
CA LEU A 617 -14.97 -1.86 11.86
C LEU A 617 -15.21 -3.01 12.85
N ASP A 618 -15.11 -4.27 12.41
CA ASP A 618 -15.62 -5.43 13.18
C ASP A 618 -14.58 -6.52 13.48
N ARG A 619 -13.39 -6.48 12.85
CA ARG A 619 -12.43 -7.61 12.90
C ARG A 619 -11.01 -7.22 13.29
N ARG A 620 -10.77 -5.93 13.52
CA ARG A 620 -9.46 -5.37 13.88
C ARG A 620 -9.59 -4.48 15.09
N ILE A 621 -8.51 -4.38 15.84
CA ILE A 621 -8.36 -3.37 16.87
C ILE A 621 -7.83 -2.11 16.20
N GLU A 622 -8.72 -1.14 16.02
CA GLU A 622 -8.46 0.16 15.40
C GLU A 622 -8.91 1.27 16.35
N ILE A 623 -8.27 2.43 16.25
CA ILE A 623 -8.61 3.59 17.07
C ILE A 623 -8.80 4.80 16.17
N THR A 624 -9.90 5.50 16.40
CA THR A 624 -10.17 6.82 15.83
C THR A 624 -10.45 7.80 16.98
N CYS A 625 -9.57 8.78 17.12
CA CYS A 625 -9.51 9.74 18.22
C CYS A 625 -10.23 11.04 17.85
N PRO A 626 -11.10 11.59 18.72
CA PRO A 626 -11.62 12.93 18.57
C PRO A 626 -10.50 13.97 18.79
N ILE A 627 -10.62 15.10 18.12
CA ILE A 627 -9.73 16.26 18.31
C ILE A 627 -10.50 17.33 19.07
N TYR A 628 -10.09 17.64 20.30
CA TYR A 628 -10.76 18.63 21.15
C TYR A 628 -10.21 20.04 20.99
N ASP A 629 -8.90 20.16 20.81
CA ASP A 629 -8.23 21.43 20.57
C ASP A 629 -8.77 22.09 19.28
N THR A 630 -9.28 23.32 19.40
CA THR A 630 -9.93 24.05 18.31
C THR A 630 -8.94 24.49 17.23
N ASP A 631 -7.69 24.78 17.59
CA ASP A 631 -6.65 25.15 16.63
C ASP A 631 -6.27 23.93 15.79
N LEU A 632 -6.17 22.75 16.42
CA LEU A 632 -5.94 21.50 15.71
C LEU A 632 -7.13 21.08 14.83
N GLN A 633 -8.37 21.35 15.27
CA GLN A 633 -9.55 21.15 14.42
C GLN A 633 -9.49 22.04 13.18
N SER A 634 -9.10 23.31 13.34
CA SER A 634 -8.92 24.25 12.22
C SER A 634 -7.80 23.80 11.28
N GLU A 635 -6.67 23.33 11.82
CA GLU A 635 -5.58 22.80 10.99
C GLU A 635 -6.01 21.57 10.18
N ILE A 636 -6.75 20.63 10.78
CA ILE A 636 -7.28 19.45 10.06
C ILE A 636 -8.30 19.86 9.00
N ARG A 637 -9.09 20.90 9.28
CA ARG A 637 -10.01 21.49 8.30
C ARG A 637 -9.24 22.07 7.12
N ASP A 638 -8.18 22.84 7.36
CA ASP A 638 -7.31 23.38 6.31
C ASP A 638 -6.71 22.25 5.47
N ILE A 639 -6.20 21.19 6.10
CA ILE A 639 -5.67 20.01 5.38
C ILE A 639 -6.73 19.44 4.43
N PHE A 640 -7.95 19.21 4.92
CA PHE A 640 -9.03 18.67 4.11
C PHE A 640 -9.39 19.62 2.95
N ASP A 641 -9.51 20.91 3.21
CA ASP A 641 -9.94 21.90 2.22
C ASP A 641 -8.88 22.19 1.16
N ILE A 642 -7.59 22.24 1.52
CA ILE A 642 -6.48 22.33 0.56
C ILE A 642 -6.50 21.12 -0.39
N GLN A 643 -6.73 19.93 0.16
CA GLN A 643 -6.87 18.71 -0.65
C GLN A 643 -8.13 18.74 -1.51
N TRP A 644 -9.26 19.18 -0.97
CA TRP A 644 -10.52 19.24 -1.71
C TRP A 644 -10.48 20.20 -2.89
N LYS A 645 -9.71 21.29 -2.77
CA LYS A 645 -9.48 22.29 -3.82
C LYS A 645 -8.50 21.84 -4.92
N ASP A 646 -7.90 20.66 -4.80
CA ASP A 646 -6.97 20.16 -5.81
C ASP A 646 -7.65 20.00 -7.18
N ASN A 647 -7.05 20.62 -8.20
CA ASN A 647 -7.48 20.56 -9.60
C ASN A 647 -6.32 20.20 -10.54
N VAL A 648 -5.27 19.59 -9.99
CA VAL A 648 -4.10 19.12 -10.73
C VAL A 648 -4.00 17.60 -10.67
N LYS A 649 -4.05 17.04 -9.46
CA LYS A 649 -3.89 15.61 -9.15
C LYS A 649 -5.20 14.97 -8.68
N ALA A 650 -6.24 15.72 -8.37
CA ALA A 650 -7.55 15.15 -8.05
C ALA A 650 -8.20 14.50 -9.28
N ARG A 651 -8.80 13.33 -9.07
CA ARG A 651 -9.69 12.65 -10.01
C ARG A 651 -11.07 12.51 -9.40
N VAL A 652 -12.10 12.57 -10.24
CA VAL A 652 -13.49 12.32 -9.85
C VAL A 652 -13.73 10.80 -9.71
N LEU A 653 -14.44 10.40 -8.66
CA LEU A 653 -14.89 9.03 -8.41
C LEU A 653 -16.38 8.85 -8.73
N ASP A 654 -16.79 9.40 -9.86
CA ASP A 654 -18.17 9.32 -10.36
C ASP A 654 -18.38 8.05 -11.21
N SER A 655 -19.60 7.53 -11.14
CA SER A 655 -20.07 6.36 -11.88
C SER A 655 -19.98 6.50 -13.40
N GLN A 656 -20.04 7.74 -13.94
CA GLN A 656 -19.99 8.00 -15.38
C GLN A 656 -18.60 8.45 -15.85
N THR A 657 -17.85 9.15 -14.99
CA THR A 657 -16.58 9.79 -15.33
C THR A 657 -15.40 9.34 -14.46
N LEU A 658 -15.40 8.06 -14.07
CA LEU A 658 -14.38 7.48 -13.19
C LEU A 658 -12.96 7.81 -13.67
N ASN A 659 -12.13 8.27 -12.73
CA ASN A 659 -10.72 8.61 -12.93
C ASN A 659 -10.44 9.77 -13.89
N LYS A 660 -11.44 10.56 -14.32
CA LYS A 660 -11.17 11.83 -15.01
C LYS A 660 -10.56 12.81 -14.02
N TYR A 661 -9.53 13.53 -14.44
CA TYR A 661 -8.97 14.63 -13.65
C TYR A 661 -10.04 15.70 -13.42
N VAL A 662 -10.05 16.27 -12.21
CA VAL A 662 -10.93 17.40 -11.87
C VAL A 662 -10.50 18.60 -12.72
N ASN A 663 -11.45 19.14 -13.48
CA ASN A 663 -11.30 20.42 -14.18
C ASN A 663 -12.44 21.33 -13.72
N ASP A 664 -12.14 22.28 -12.84
CA ASP A 664 -13.10 23.21 -12.27
C ASP A 664 -13.23 24.50 -13.10
N GLY A 665 -12.65 24.55 -14.30
CA GLY A 665 -12.67 25.73 -15.18
C GLY A 665 -11.85 26.91 -14.65
N LYS A 666 -11.21 26.78 -13.49
CA LYS A 666 -10.42 27.85 -12.88
C LYS A 666 -9.05 27.95 -13.55
N ARG A 667 -8.58 29.18 -13.71
CA ARG A 667 -7.21 29.47 -14.17
C ARG A 667 -6.16 29.08 -13.13
N THR A 668 -6.48 29.26 -11.84
CA THR A 668 -5.57 28.93 -10.73
C THR A 668 -5.41 27.42 -10.60
N LYS A 669 -4.16 26.94 -10.64
CA LYS A 669 -3.81 25.53 -10.43
C LYS A 669 -3.44 25.30 -8.97
N THR A 670 -4.14 24.37 -8.34
CA THR A 670 -3.93 23.96 -6.94
C THR A 670 -3.43 22.52 -6.93
N HIS A 671 -2.17 22.32 -6.53
CA HIS A 671 -1.59 21.00 -6.28
C HIS A 671 -1.47 20.79 -4.77
N SER A 672 -2.41 20.04 -4.19
CA SER A 672 -2.59 19.94 -2.74
C SER A 672 -1.32 19.56 -1.96
N GLN A 673 -0.54 18.58 -2.44
CA GLN A 673 0.69 18.18 -1.73
C GLN A 673 1.77 19.29 -1.74
N ASN A 674 1.82 20.13 -2.77
CA ASN A 674 2.74 21.25 -2.82
C ASN A 674 2.24 22.41 -1.94
N GLU A 675 0.94 22.66 -1.94
CA GLU A 675 0.32 23.66 -1.08
C GLU A 675 0.44 23.29 0.41
N LEU A 676 0.25 22.01 0.78
CA LEU A 676 0.51 21.51 2.13
C LEU A 676 1.98 21.67 2.51
N TYR A 677 2.91 21.38 1.60
CA TYR A 677 4.33 21.61 1.85
C TYR A 677 4.63 23.09 2.14
N LYS A 678 4.06 24.02 1.36
CA LYS A 678 4.19 25.47 1.61
C LYS A 678 3.56 25.87 2.95
N TYR A 679 2.34 25.41 3.23
CA TYR A 679 1.61 25.65 4.47
C TYR A 679 2.45 25.30 5.72
N TYR A 680 3.07 24.12 5.73
CA TYR A 680 3.93 23.71 6.84
C TYR A 680 5.30 24.38 6.86
N ARG A 681 5.82 24.84 5.72
CA ARG A 681 7.06 25.63 5.66
C ARG A 681 6.84 27.02 6.25
N GLU A 682 5.77 27.70 5.87
CA GLU A 682 5.41 29.02 6.39
C GLU A 682 5.16 28.95 7.91
N ARG A 683 4.35 27.99 8.38
CA ARG A 683 4.13 27.81 9.84
C ARG A 683 5.41 27.48 10.63
N SER A 684 6.41 26.89 10.00
CA SER A 684 7.70 26.62 10.66
C SER A 684 8.60 27.85 10.78
N GLN A 685 8.35 28.89 9.98
CA GLN A 685 9.12 30.13 9.93
C GLN A 685 8.48 31.27 10.74
N SER A 686 7.18 31.19 11.04
CA SER A 686 6.42 32.23 11.72
C SER A 686 6.69 32.39 13.24
N ASN A 687 7.82 31.91 13.78
CA ASN A 687 8.14 32.00 15.21
C ASN A 687 9.64 32.17 15.51
#